data_AF-A0A7J6H7I5-F1
#
_entry.id   AF-A0A7J6H7I5-F1
#
_cell.length_a   1.000
_cell.length_b   1.000
_cell.length_c   1.000
_cell.angle_alpha   90.00
_cell.angle_beta   90.00
_cell.angle_gamma   90.00
#
_symmetry.space_group_name_H-M   'P 1'
#
loop_
_entity.id
_entity.type
_entity.pdbx_description
1 polymer ?
#
loop_
_entity_poly.entity_id
_entity_poly.type
_entity_poly.pdbx_seq_one_letter_code
_entity_poly.pdbx_strand_id
1 'polypeptide(L)'
;MFGSSLIHHTLRDLAKKYGPLMHMNIGEVPTIVISSPEFAKQVMRVHDVNFASRPSILFSKIMLYDGASLAFAPYGEHWRQVRKIFMQELLNTTRVQSFNYIREEEMLNFVDSISSNVGNVINLSERLNTLMYNIISRAACGRTRIHNKEFLSLLTEIVEVSLGFELSDLFPSFKLFYQMSRSKPKLERLRERTAKIFEEIIHEHKKQKPKERSDEDFVDVLLKYHHDNDDLGFSLTNENIYAIIFEIFGAGIETSASSVEWVMSELMKNPKIMKKAQDEVREVFRRKGLGNERALDEMKYLKSVIKESMRLHPILPLIVPRQNQKKCEINGYEIPAKTNTIINAWVIGRDSNYWPEPEIFKPERFLDDSNCIDSKLGNNFEYLPFGGGRRICVGMSFGLLSVELSLALLLYHFDWMLPNGVKNEDLDMTDHGHVLLLALFSISSIHSFYLPGVAPRDFQSLGGIITVKYQPSDRRGEEKFTGKSYGMFNSSGDSCSWFLHDVALYHLKKDGMNALGSIEVIDMCDSAVGLSLQLNGSIIPSERPNHMMLEVWNPLGNNQGDHWFQFPLCCSCMRMESDSHNTKISSSNLDHHNHVILFPFMSKGHTIPLLHLARVLLNRHVTVTIFTTPANRSFITKFLPATSAAIVELPFPKNIPGVPNGVENTEDFPTMSMSMFYSLVLGTQNMKPDLDRALENIQTPVSFMVSDGFLWWTLDSASKLGFPRLVFYGMSHYAMAVYHSLFNSKKPKQTETETVVSDFPWIKLTRSEYDPSAQNGEDQSLAHEFMSKATEATNNSFGMIYNSFYELEPMFTDYWNQKVGPKSWPLGPLCLHDMKIESRGLVVHPWLDEKESSSVLYVAFGSQATVSSEQVREIAKGLEDSNVNFFWVLRKLEPEENKFLEEFEKRVKNRGIVVRDWVNQMEILKHKSVKGFFSHCGWNSVMESLSAGLPILGFPMMAEQHINAKMVVEEIKIGLRVKSYDGSLNGIVKSEEVSKMVKELMEGEVGKEMRKKVEEFAVMAHKAVQKGGSSWETLDLLLSSTKQRVHHY
;
A
#
# COMPACT_ATOMS: atom_id res chain seq x y z
N MET A 1 29.51 -5.04 -32.50
CA MET A 1 30.12 -4.34 -31.36
C MET A 1 29.59 -4.95 -30.06
N PHE A 2 29.77 -6.26 -29.90
CA PHE A 2 29.08 -7.06 -28.89
C PHE A 2 29.92 -8.31 -28.61
N GLY A 3 30.36 -8.49 -27.36
CA GLY A 3 31.10 -9.67 -26.93
C GLY A 3 31.11 -9.78 -25.41
N SER A 4 30.85 -10.99 -24.91
CA SER A 4 31.16 -11.49 -23.55
C SER A 4 30.91 -10.53 -22.36
N SER A 5 29.94 -9.62 -22.44
CA SER A 5 29.71 -8.58 -21.44
C SER A 5 28.22 -8.41 -21.16
N LEU A 6 27.88 -8.45 -19.87
CA LEU A 6 26.51 -8.42 -19.37
C LEU A 6 25.84 -7.08 -19.68
N ILE A 7 24.56 -7.11 -20.05
CA ILE A 7 23.84 -5.91 -20.52
C ILE A 7 23.88 -4.80 -19.46
N HIS A 8 23.65 -5.14 -18.20
CA HIS A 8 23.63 -4.18 -17.10
C HIS A 8 25.02 -3.59 -16.79
N HIS A 9 26.12 -4.32 -17.04
CA HIS A 9 27.50 -3.79 -17.02
C HIS A 9 27.76 -2.85 -18.21
N THR A 10 27.36 -3.24 -19.42
CA THR A 10 27.55 -2.41 -20.62
C THR A 10 26.72 -1.12 -20.54
N LEU A 11 25.48 -1.20 -20.05
CA LEU A 11 24.62 -0.02 -19.81
C LEU A 11 25.13 0.85 -18.65
N ARG A 12 25.73 0.26 -17.60
CA ARG A 12 26.44 1.00 -16.54
C ARG A 12 27.59 1.83 -17.12
N ASP A 13 28.44 1.20 -17.93
CA ASP A 13 29.66 1.85 -18.41
C ASP A 13 29.36 2.87 -19.53
N LEU A 14 28.24 2.70 -20.26
CA LEU A 14 27.64 3.76 -21.07
C LEU A 14 27.08 4.91 -20.22
N ALA A 15 26.37 4.63 -19.12
CA ALA A 15 25.84 5.65 -18.22
C ALA A 15 26.95 6.46 -17.51
N LYS A 16 28.10 5.85 -17.21
CA LYS A 16 29.32 6.57 -16.75
C LYS A 16 29.84 7.59 -17.78
N LYS A 17 29.58 7.39 -19.08
CA LYS A 17 30.03 8.27 -20.16
C LYS A 17 28.98 9.31 -20.57
N TYR A 18 27.71 8.95 -20.58
CA TYR A 18 26.62 9.77 -21.12
C TYR A 18 25.61 10.27 -20.07
N GLY A 19 25.77 9.90 -18.80
CA GLY A 19 24.90 10.28 -17.70
C GLY A 19 23.84 9.21 -17.33
N PRO A 20 23.21 9.32 -16.15
CA PRO A 20 22.27 8.31 -15.64
C PRO A 20 20.88 8.33 -16.29
N LEU A 21 20.60 9.24 -17.23
CA LEU A 21 19.49 9.18 -18.17
C LEU A 21 20.07 9.30 -19.59
N MET A 22 19.96 8.24 -20.39
CA MET A 22 20.46 8.23 -21.77
C MET A 22 19.42 7.73 -22.76
N HIS A 23 19.46 8.25 -23.99
CA HIS A 23 18.60 7.82 -25.10
C HIS A 23 19.42 7.07 -26.16
N MET A 24 18.86 5.97 -26.68
CA MET A 24 19.43 5.19 -27.78
C MET A 24 18.34 4.56 -28.65
N ASN A 25 18.58 4.47 -29.95
CA ASN A 25 17.74 3.68 -30.87
C ASN A 25 18.29 2.26 -30.92
N ILE A 26 17.47 1.28 -30.51
CA ILE A 26 17.83 -0.14 -30.60
C ILE A 26 17.13 -0.70 -31.84
N GLY A 27 17.84 -0.69 -32.97
CA GLY A 27 17.21 -0.80 -34.29
C GLY A 27 16.44 0.47 -34.62
N GLU A 28 15.17 0.36 -35.00
CA GLU A 28 14.26 1.51 -35.17
C GLU A 28 13.59 1.95 -33.84
N VAL A 29 13.76 1.19 -32.76
CA VAL A 29 12.98 1.38 -31.52
C VAL A 29 13.66 2.39 -30.58
N PRO A 30 13.07 3.59 -30.35
CA PRO A 30 13.62 4.56 -29.42
C PRO A 30 13.51 4.04 -27.99
N THR A 31 14.61 4.08 -27.25
CA THR A 31 14.73 3.53 -25.90
C THR A 31 15.48 4.51 -25.00
N ILE A 32 14.93 4.82 -23.83
CA ILE A 32 15.68 5.45 -22.75
C ILE A 32 16.15 4.41 -21.72
N VAL A 33 17.33 4.64 -21.15
CA VAL A 33 17.91 3.83 -20.08
C VAL A 33 18.16 4.74 -18.88
N ILE A 34 17.71 4.27 -17.72
CA ILE A 34 17.75 4.98 -16.44
C ILE A 34 18.66 4.21 -15.48
N SER A 35 19.59 4.92 -14.84
CA SER A 35 20.61 4.35 -13.97
C SER A 35 20.79 5.11 -12.64
N SER A 36 19.82 5.93 -12.22
CA SER A 36 19.81 6.58 -10.90
C SER A 36 18.42 6.61 -10.23
N PRO A 37 18.33 6.76 -8.89
CA PRO A 37 17.07 6.73 -8.14
C PRO A 37 16.08 7.84 -8.53
N GLU A 38 16.56 9.03 -8.87
CA GLU A 38 15.73 10.21 -9.15
C GLU A 38 14.97 10.02 -10.47
N PHE A 39 15.64 9.54 -11.51
CA PHE A 39 14.99 9.26 -12.79
C PHE A 39 14.14 7.98 -12.73
N ALA A 40 14.52 6.99 -11.91
CA ALA A 40 13.65 5.85 -11.60
C ALA A 40 12.34 6.30 -10.93
N LYS A 41 12.41 7.26 -9.99
CA LYS A 41 11.25 7.91 -9.36
C LYS A 41 10.43 8.74 -10.35
N GLN A 42 11.05 9.47 -11.29
CA GLN A 42 10.33 10.20 -12.34
C GLN A 42 9.47 9.22 -13.19
N VAL A 43 10.05 8.12 -13.66
CA VAL A 43 9.33 7.13 -14.49
C VAL A 43 8.32 6.30 -13.70
N MET A 44 8.64 5.87 -12.47
CA MET A 44 7.83 4.91 -11.71
C MET A 44 6.93 5.54 -10.64
N ARG A 45 6.96 6.86 -10.44
CA ARG A 45 6.04 7.56 -9.52
C ARG A 45 5.44 8.83 -10.11
N VAL A 46 6.23 9.72 -10.70
CA VAL A 46 5.72 11.01 -11.22
C VAL A 46 4.94 10.80 -12.52
N HIS A 47 5.50 10.02 -13.45
CA HIS A 47 4.90 9.68 -14.73
C HIS A 47 4.43 8.21 -14.79
N ASP A 48 4.20 7.58 -13.63
CA ASP A 48 3.92 6.14 -13.47
C ASP A 48 2.87 5.61 -14.46
N VAL A 49 1.69 6.25 -14.52
CA VAL A 49 0.61 5.87 -15.46
C VAL A 49 1.06 5.93 -16.92
N ASN A 50 1.88 6.93 -17.28
CA ASN A 50 2.35 7.08 -18.66
C ASN A 50 3.30 5.94 -19.03
N PHE A 51 4.29 5.64 -18.17
CA PHE A 51 5.27 4.56 -18.33
C PHE A 51 4.79 3.21 -17.79
N ALA A 52 3.49 3.02 -17.55
CA ALA A 52 2.95 1.76 -17.07
C ALA A 52 2.74 0.73 -18.20
N SER A 53 2.94 1.09 -19.47
CA SER A 53 2.75 0.16 -20.60
C SER A 53 3.97 -0.72 -20.85
N ARG A 54 3.82 -1.70 -21.76
CA ARG A 54 4.84 -2.67 -22.16
C ARG A 54 5.07 -2.62 -23.68
N PRO A 55 6.30 -2.87 -24.16
CA PRO A 55 6.52 -3.14 -25.58
C PRO A 55 5.91 -4.49 -25.98
N SER A 56 5.20 -4.53 -27.10
CA SER A 56 4.70 -5.80 -27.67
C SER A 56 5.82 -6.48 -28.46
N ILE A 57 6.38 -7.55 -27.91
CA ILE A 57 7.49 -8.34 -28.45
C ILE A 57 7.01 -9.69 -29.03
N LEU A 58 7.79 -10.37 -29.88
CA LEU A 58 7.45 -11.64 -30.52
C LEU A 58 7.05 -12.71 -29.50
N PHE A 59 7.79 -12.79 -28.40
CA PHE A 59 7.50 -13.69 -27.29
C PHE A 59 6.10 -13.45 -26.70
N SER A 60 5.76 -12.21 -26.36
CA SER A 60 4.44 -11.88 -25.77
C SER A 60 3.30 -11.99 -26.78
N LYS A 61 3.56 -11.75 -28.07
CA LYS A 61 2.60 -11.98 -29.16
C LYS A 61 2.19 -13.44 -29.25
N ILE A 62 3.16 -14.36 -29.21
CA ILE A 62 2.92 -15.80 -29.40
C ILE A 62 2.56 -16.51 -28.09
N MET A 63 3.49 -16.56 -27.13
CA MET A 63 3.34 -17.38 -25.91
C MET A 63 2.28 -16.84 -24.95
N LEU A 64 2.11 -15.51 -24.93
CA LEU A 64 1.23 -14.81 -24.00
C LEU A 64 -0.02 -14.23 -24.69
N TYR A 65 -0.35 -14.71 -25.89
CA TYR A 65 -1.57 -14.38 -26.64
C TYR A 65 -1.81 -12.85 -26.77
N ASP A 66 -0.93 -12.18 -27.52
CA ASP A 66 -0.80 -10.71 -27.63
C ASP A 66 -0.73 -9.96 -26.29
N GLY A 67 -0.11 -10.60 -25.29
CA GLY A 67 0.11 -10.03 -23.97
C GLY A 67 -1.13 -10.08 -23.06
N ALA A 68 -1.98 -11.11 -23.14
CA ALA A 68 -3.07 -11.34 -22.19
C ALA A 68 -2.60 -11.58 -20.72
N SER A 69 -1.32 -11.91 -20.54
CA SER A 69 -0.58 -12.00 -19.26
C SER A 69 -0.57 -10.71 -18.42
N LEU A 70 -0.31 -10.79 -17.10
CA LEU A 70 -0.18 -9.62 -16.22
C LEU A 70 1.15 -8.85 -16.42
N ALA A 71 2.27 -9.56 -16.56
CA ALA A 71 3.60 -8.96 -16.66
C ALA A 71 3.78 -8.20 -17.97
N PHE A 72 3.38 -8.79 -19.11
CA PHE A 72 3.64 -8.29 -20.46
C PHE A 72 2.47 -7.54 -21.11
N ALA A 73 1.25 -7.53 -20.55
CA ALA A 73 0.15 -6.74 -21.12
C ALA A 73 0.50 -5.25 -21.26
N PRO A 74 0.08 -4.57 -22.33
CA PRO A 74 0.00 -3.11 -22.38
C PRO A 74 -0.83 -2.53 -21.23
N TYR A 75 -0.64 -1.25 -20.89
CA TYR A 75 -1.47 -0.61 -19.86
C TYR A 75 -2.86 -0.26 -20.41
N GLY A 76 -3.89 -0.88 -19.86
CA GLY A 76 -5.28 -0.74 -20.28
C GLY A 76 -6.21 -1.51 -19.35
N GLU A 77 -7.49 -1.58 -19.68
CA GLU A 77 -8.49 -2.14 -18.75
C GLU A 77 -8.29 -3.63 -18.45
N HIS A 78 -7.94 -4.43 -19.46
CA HIS A 78 -7.57 -5.84 -19.27
C HIS A 78 -6.50 -6.02 -18.20
N TRP A 79 -5.38 -5.28 -18.31
CA TRP A 79 -4.32 -5.33 -17.31
C TRP A 79 -4.78 -4.85 -15.93
N ARG A 80 -5.66 -3.84 -15.85
CA ARG A 80 -6.21 -3.36 -14.57
C ARG A 80 -7.05 -4.43 -13.89
N GLN A 81 -7.91 -5.13 -14.64
CA GLN A 81 -8.76 -6.20 -14.10
C GLN A 81 -7.97 -7.46 -13.75
N VAL A 82 -7.03 -7.90 -14.60
CA VAL A 82 -6.13 -9.02 -14.25
C VAL A 82 -5.29 -8.67 -13.02
N ARG A 83 -4.72 -7.45 -12.93
CA ARG A 83 -4.00 -7.03 -11.71
C ARG A 83 -4.91 -7.00 -10.48
N LYS A 84 -6.17 -6.57 -10.64
CA LYS A 84 -7.17 -6.58 -9.56
C LYS A 84 -7.43 -8.01 -9.06
N ILE A 85 -7.64 -8.98 -9.97
CA ILE A 85 -7.81 -10.41 -9.62
C ILE A 85 -6.58 -10.91 -8.85
N PHE A 86 -5.37 -10.65 -9.35
CA PHE A 86 -4.14 -11.02 -8.65
C PHE A 86 -4.03 -10.39 -7.25
N MET A 87 -4.27 -9.08 -7.09
CA MET A 87 -4.13 -8.39 -5.81
C MET A 87 -5.27 -8.65 -4.81
N GLN A 88 -6.47 -9.03 -5.27
CA GLN A 88 -7.66 -9.16 -4.42
C GLN A 88 -8.08 -10.61 -4.16
N GLU A 89 -7.86 -11.52 -5.11
CA GLU A 89 -8.36 -12.91 -5.04
C GLU A 89 -7.25 -13.98 -5.00
N LEU A 90 -6.10 -13.73 -5.63
CA LEU A 90 -4.99 -14.71 -5.69
C LEU A 90 -3.91 -14.46 -4.63
N LEU A 91 -3.44 -13.23 -4.47
CA LEU A 91 -2.23 -12.88 -3.71
C LEU A 91 -2.46 -11.80 -2.63
N ASN A 92 -3.70 -11.65 -2.14
CA ASN A 92 -3.97 -10.90 -0.92
C ASN A 92 -3.33 -11.61 0.30
N THR A 93 -3.06 -10.89 1.38
CA THR A 93 -2.35 -11.43 2.57
C THR A 93 -3.01 -12.70 3.13
N THR A 94 -4.33 -12.71 3.28
CA THR A 94 -5.10 -13.86 3.78
C THR A 94 -4.96 -15.08 2.86
N ARG A 95 -4.92 -14.86 1.54
CA ARG A 95 -4.77 -15.93 0.54
C ARG A 95 -3.34 -16.47 0.47
N VAL A 96 -2.34 -15.62 0.61
CA VAL A 96 -0.94 -16.06 0.77
C VAL A 96 -0.78 -16.88 2.05
N GLN A 97 -1.45 -16.49 3.14
CA GLN A 97 -1.49 -17.23 4.40
C GLN A 97 -2.25 -18.57 4.29
N SER A 98 -3.35 -18.68 3.51
CA SER A 98 -4.05 -19.97 3.37
C SER A 98 -3.21 -21.08 2.74
N PHE A 99 -2.15 -20.74 2.01
CA PHE A 99 -1.19 -21.72 1.47
C PHE A 99 0.01 -22.01 2.38
N ASN A 100 -0.03 -21.58 3.65
CA ASN A 100 0.95 -21.92 4.69
C ASN A 100 1.24 -23.44 4.72
N TYR A 101 0.20 -24.27 4.82
CA TYR A 101 0.35 -25.73 4.92
C TYR A 101 1.07 -26.36 3.71
N ILE A 102 0.88 -25.80 2.51
CA ILE A 102 1.59 -26.23 1.29
C ILE A 102 3.08 -25.94 1.42
N ARG A 103 3.44 -24.75 1.91
CA ARG A 103 4.84 -24.38 2.11
C ARG A 103 5.47 -25.21 3.22
N GLU A 104 4.82 -25.35 4.37
CA GLU A 104 5.33 -26.19 5.48
C GLU A 104 5.57 -27.65 5.03
N GLU A 105 4.62 -28.27 4.32
CA GLU A 105 4.76 -29.66 3.85
C GLU A 105 5.85 -29.83 2.77
N GLU A 106 5.83 -29.00 1.71
CA GLU A 106 6.83 -29.11 0.63
C GLU A 106 8.25 -28.74 1.09
N MET A 107 8.39 -27.82 2.06
CA MET A 107 9.68 -27.49 2.65
C MET A 107 10.22 -28.63 3.52
N LEU A 108 9.38 -29.34 4.28
CA LEU A 108 9.78 -30.54 5.01
C LEU A 108 10.21 -31.66 4.05
N ASN A 109 9.43 -31.93 3.00
CA ASN A 109 9.79 -32.87 1.94
C ASN A 109 11.13 -32.52 1.28
N PHE A 110 11.40 -31.23 1.06
CA PHE A 110 12.66 -30.72 0.51
C PHE A 110 13.84 -30.90 1.48
N VAL A 111 13.67 -30.59 2.77
CA VAL A 111 14.66 -30.86 3.83
C VAL A 111 15.00 -32.35 3.90
N ASP A 112 14.00 -33.25 3.85
CA ASP A 112 14.24 -34.70 3.87
C ASP A 112 14.93 -35.21 2.59
N SER A 113 14.65 -34.59 1.43
CA SER A 113 15.37 -34.87 0.19
C SER A 113 16.86 -34.48 0.27
N ILE A 114 17.20 -33.46 1.05
CA ILE A 114 18.57 -33.01 1.31
C ILE A 114 19.23 -33.84 2.42
N SER A 115 18.50 -34.20 3.49
CA SER A 115 19.01 -35.00 4.61
C SER A 115 19.51 -36.37 4.14
N SER A 116 18.79 -36.96 3.19
CA SER A 116 19.16 -38.19 2.48
C SER A 116 20.47 -38.12 1.66
N ASN A 117 21.05 -36.92 1.50
CA ASN A 117 22.28 -36.66 0.73
C ASN A 117 23.41 -36.05 1.60
N VAL A 118 23.27 -36.01 2.92
CA VAL A 118 24.33 -35.52 3.83
C VAL A 118 25.62 -36.32 3.63
N GLY A 119 26.71 -35.61 3.32
CA GLY A 119 28.00 -36.19 2.92
C GLY A 119 28.33 -36.00 1.44
N ASN A 120 27.33 -35.81 0.57
CA ASN A 120 27.49 -35.73 -0.88
C ASN A 120 27.36 -34.30 -1.42
N VAL A 121 27.66 -34.15 -2.72
CA VAL A 121 27.20 -33.01 -3.53
C VAL A 121 25.70 -33.09 -3.72
N ILE A 122 25.03 -31.94 -3.66
CA ILE A 122 23.75 -31.73 -4.31
C ILE A 122 23.86 -30.56 -5.29
N ASN A 123 23.17 -30.66 -6.42
CA ASN A 123 22.80 -29.48 -7.20
C ASN A 123 21.63 -28.82 -6.45
N LEU A 124 21.89 -27.69 -5.76
CA LEU A 124 20.86 -27.01 -4.97
C LEU A 124 19.81 -26.35 -5.88
N SER A 125 20.21 -25.85 -7.04
CA SER A 125 19.36 -25.17 -8.04
C SER A 125 18.27 -26.10 -8.61
N GLU A 126 18.57 -27.37 -8.93
CA GLU A 126 17.58 -28.38 -9.34
C GLU A 126 16.57 -28.64 -8.21
N ARG A 127 17.06 -28.74 -6.96
CA ARG A 127 16.22 -29.00 -5.77
C ARG A 127 15.30 -27.82 -5.45
N LEU A 128 15.81 -26.58 -5.55
CA LEU A 128 15.04 -25.36 -5.34
C LEU A 128 13.98 -25.15 -6.42
N ASN A 129 14.31 -25.36 -7.70
CA ASN A 129 13.31 -25.30 -8.76
C ASN A 129 12.23 -26.38 -8.58
N THR A 130 12.61 -27.59 -8.13
CA THR A 130 11.66 -28.67 -7.79
C THR A 130 10.73 -28.27 -6.64
N LEU A 131 11.26 -27.69 -5.56
CA LEU A 131 10.52 -27.19 -4.40
C LEU A 131 9.52 -26.09 -4.79
N MET A 132 10.00 -25.04 -5.44
CA MET A 132 9.17 -23.89 -5.82
C MET A 132 8.10 -24.31 -6.84
N TYR A 133 8.42 -25.24 -7.74
CA TYR A 133 7.44 -25.87 -8.62
C TYR A 133 6.34 -26.61 -7.84
N ASN A 134 6.68 -27.41 -6.83
CA ASN A 134 5.67 -28.15 -6.08
C ASN A 134 4.71 -27.18 -5.34
N ILE A 135 5.27 -26.15 -4.69
CA ILE A 135 4.51 -25.09 -4.00
C ILE A 135 3.57 -24.38 -4.97
N ILE A 136 4.08 -23.92 -6.12
CA ILE A 136 3.28 -23.20 -7.12
C ILE A 136 2.26 -24.13 -7.78
N SER A 137 2.59 -25.40 -8.10
CA SER A 137 1.63 -26.36 -8.67
C SER A 137 0.47 -26.66 -7.72
N ARG A 138 0.73 -26.73 -6.40
CA ARG A 138 -0.31 -26.96 -5.40
C ARG A 138 -1.16 -25.71 -5.14
N ALA A 139 -0.57 -24.52 -5.08
CA ALA A 139 -1.31 -23.27 -4.92
C ALA A 139 -2.11 -22.89 -6.19
N ALA A 140 -1.57 -23.19 -7.38
CA ALA A 140 -2.20 -22.84 -8.65
C ALA A 140 -3.26 -23.83 -9.12
N CYS A 141 -3.03 -25.13 -8.97
CA CYS A 141 -3.86 -26.20 -9.55
C CYS A 141 -4.35 -27.23 -8.51
N GLY A 142 -4.30 -26.88 -7.22
CA GLY A 142 -4.73 -27.69 -6.08
C GLY A 142 -3.88 -28.93 -5.79
N ARG A 143 -2.94 -29.30 -6.67
CA ARG A 143 -2.15 -30.54 -6.59
C ARG A 143 -0.89 -30.53 -7.48
N THR A 144 0.12 -31.27 -7.07
CA THR A 144 1.28 -31.68 -7.88
C THR A 144 0.88 -32.78 -8.87
N ARG A 145 0.29 -32.39 -10.02
CA ARG A 145 -0.17 -33.34 -11.07
C ARG A 145 0.56 -33.26 -12.40
N ILE A 146 1.04 -32.08 -12.77
CA ILE A 146 1.84 -31.91 -13.98
C ILE A 146 3.13 -32.75 -13.81
N HIS A 147 3.66 -33.34 -14.90
CA HIS A 147 4.93 -34.05 -14.83
C HIS A 147 6.10 -33.07 -14.63
N ASN A 148 6.49 -32.85 -13.37
CA ASN A 148 7.50 -31.90 -12.91
C ASN A 148 8.69 -31.74 -13.87
N LYS A 149 9.39 -32.84 -14.20
CA LYS A 149 10.57 -32.79 -15.09
C LYS A 149 10.25 -32.43 -16.55
N GLU A 150 9.09 -32.78 -17.09
CA GLU A 150 8.72 -32.35 -18.45
C GLU A 150 8.35 -30.86 -18.47
N PHE A 151 7.56 -30.40 -17.49
CA PHE A 151 7.10 -29.02 -17.47
C PHE A 151 8.19 -28.03 -17.07
N LEU A 152 9.09 -28.37 -16.13
CA LEU A 152 10.29 -27.57 -15.90
C LEU A 152 11.15 -27.50 -17.18
N SER A 153 11.37 -28.62 -17.87
CA SER A 153 12.09 -28.63 -19.15
C SER A 153 11.43 -27.76 -20.23
N LEU A 154 10.08 -27.78 -20.31
CA LEU A 154 9.31 -26.87 -21.17
C LEU A 154 9.47 -25.41 -20.77
N LEU A 155 9.39 -25.07 -19.48
CA LEU A 155 9.62 -23.70 -18.99
C LEU A 155 11.02 -23.22 -19.36
N THR A 156 12.06 -24.03 -19.10
CA THR A 156 13.45 -23.71 -19.48
C THR A 156 13.58 -23.49 -20.98
N GLU A 157 13.04 -24.39 -21.82
CA GLU A 157 13.08 -24.24 -23.29
C GLU A 157 12.32 -22.98 -23.78
N ILE A 158 11.25 -22.57 -23.09
CA ILE A 158 10.51 -21.35 -23.38
C ILE A 158 11.29 -20.10 -22.94
N VAL A 159 11.92 -20.12 -21.77
CA VAL A 159 12.76 -19.04 -21.25
C VAL A 159 13.97 -18.81 -22.15
N GLU A 160 14.69 -19.86 -22.54
CA GLU A 160 15.80 -19.80 -23.51
C GLU A 160 15.41 -19.07 -24.81
N VAL A 161 14.23 -19.37 -25.36
CA VAL A 161 13.76 -18.76 -26.61
C VAL A 161 13.22 -17.34 -26.40
N SER A 162 12.68 -17.04 -25.22
CA SER A 162 12.25 -15.69 -24.83
C SER A 162 13.43 -14.70 -24.70
N LEU A 163 14.62 -15.20 -24.36
CA LEU A 163 15.87 -14.46 -24.26
C LEU A 163 16.59 -14.31 -25.62
N GLY A 164 16.07 -14.91 -26.68
CA GLY A 164 16.66 -14.86 -28.02
C GLY A 164 16.57 -13.48 -28.69
N PHE A 165 17.63 -13.11 -29.41
CA PHE A 165 17.64 -11.90 -30.24
C PHE A 165 16.69 -12.04 -31.44
N GLU A 166 15.77 -11.08 -31.62
CA GLU A 166 14.72 -11.12 -32.64
C GLU A 166 14.68 -9.81 -33.46
N LEU A 167 14.88 -9.92 -34.78
CA LEU A 167 14.90 -8.76 -35.69
C LEU A 167 13.55 -8.06 -35.80
N SER A 168 12.43 -8.79 -35.70
CA SER A 168 11.09 -8.21 -35.79
C SER A 168 10.66 -7.38 -34.58
N ASP A 169 11.39 -7.46 -33.47
CA ASP A 169 11.19 -6.59 -32.30
C ASP A 169 12.15 -5.38 -32.29
N LEU A 170 13.27 -5.44 -33.02
CA LEU A 170 14.14 -4.27 -33.26
C LEU A 170 13.75 -3.45 -34.51
N PHE A 171 13.06 -4.06 -35.46
CA PHE A 171 12.62 -3.45 -36.71
C PHE A 171 11.13 -3.75 -37.03
N PRO A 172 10.18 -3.45 -36.11
CA PRO A 172 8.77 -3.80 -36.29
C PRO A 172 8.06 -3.15 -37.48
N SER A 173 8.61 -2.13 -38.16
CA SER A 173 8.12 -1.62 -39.44
C SER A 173 8.33 -2.63 -40.58
N PHE A 174 9.47 -3.33 -40.58
CA PHE A 174 9.85 -4.32 -41.59
C PHE A 174 9.16 -5.67 -41.32
N LYS A 175 7.87 -5.77 -41.65
CA LYS A 175 7.02 -6.95 -41.41
C LYS A 175 7.57 -8.28 -41.95
N LEU A 176 8.47 -8.23 -42.93
CA LEU A 176 9.18 -9.41 -43.44
C LEU A 176 10.03 -10.10 -42.35
N PHE A 177 10.64 -9.37 -41.41
CA PHE A 177 11.39 -10.00 -40.30
C PHE A 177 10.48 -10.87 -39.42
N TYR A 178 9.23 -10.45 -39.19
CA TYR A 178 8.26 -11.24 -38.41
C TYR A 178 7.85 -12.53 -39.12
N GLN A 179 7.87 -12.51 -40.46
CA GLN A 179 7.61 -13.69 -41.29
C GLN A 179 8.84 -14.62 -41.39
N MET A 180 10.06 -14.06 -41.36
CA MET A 180 11.32 -14.79 -41.45
C MET A 180 11.92 -15.20 -40.08
N SER A 181 11.29 -14.87 -38.96
CA SER A 181 11.78 -15.21 -37.62
C SER A 181 12.00 -16.72 -37.47
N ARG A 182 13.21 -17.11 -37.10
CA ARG A 182 13.56 -18.50 -36.77
C ARG A 182 12.98 -18.95 -35.42
N SER A 183 12.77 -17.99 -34.50
CA SER A 183 12.21 -18.23 -33.17
C SER A 183 10.71 -18.49 -33.23
N LYS A 184 9.98 -17.81 -34.14
CA LYS A 184 8.52 -17.90 -34.26
C LYS A 184 7.99 -19.36 -34.37
N PRO A 185 8.44 -20.22 -35.30
CA PRO A 185 7.95 -21.61 -35.37
C PRO A 185 8.33 -22.48 -34.17
N LYS A 186 9.35 -22.09 -33.38
CA LYS A 186 9.68 -22.77 -32.11
C LYS A 186 8.70 -22.32 -31.02
N LEU A 187 8.45 -21.02 -30.89
CA LEU A 187 7.45 -20.45 -29.97
C LEU A 187 6.03 -20.98 -30.25
N GLU A 188 5.63 -21.09 -31.52
CA GLU A 188 4.30 -21.61 -31.89
C GLU A 188 4.11 -23.06 -31.43
N ARG A 189 5.10 -23.94 -31.63
CA ARG A 189 5.09 -25.33 -31.11
C ARG A 189 5.15 -25.41 -29.59
N LEU A 190 5.91 -24.54 -28.93
CA LEU A 190 6.00 -24.50 -27.46
C LEU A 190 4.67 -24.07 -26.84
N ARG A 191 4.04 -23.02 -27.40
CA ARG A 191 2.68 -22.61 -27.04
C ARG A 191 1.70 -23.76 -27.18
N GLU A 192 1.74 -24.52 -28.28
CA GLU A 192 0.86 -25.68 -28.49
C GLU A 192 1.08 -26.83 -27.49
N ARG A 193 2.33 -27.12 -27.09
CA ARG A 193 2.61 -28.10 -26.03
C ARG A 193 2.08 -27.62 -24.67
N THR A 194 2.33 -26.35 -24.33
CA THR A 194 1.94 -25.79 -23.03
C THR A 194 0.42 -25.61 -22.91
N ALA A 195 -0.24 -25.19 -24.01
CA ALA A 195 -1.69 -25.03 -24.05
C ALA A 195 -2.44 -26.34 -23.77
N LYS A 196 -1.96 -27.49 -24.26
CA LYS A 196 -2.56 -28.80 -23.97
C LYS A 196 -2.53 -29.12 -22.47
N ILE A 197 -1.39 -28.88 -21.81
CA ILE A 197 -1.23 -29.09 -20.36
C ILE A 197 -2.22 -28.21 -19.58
N PHE A 198 -2.40 -26.94 -19.99
CA PHE A 198 -3.35 -26.04 -19.34
C PHE A 198 -4.82 -26.32 -19.70
N GLU A 199 -5.11 -26.83 -20.91
CA GLU A 199 -6.44 -27.26 -21.35
C GLU A 199 -6.91 -28.48 -20.54
N GLU A 200 -6.04 -29.47 -20.32
CA GLU A 200 -6.28 -30.60 -19.43
C GLU A 200 -6.60 -30.12 -18.01
N ILE A 201 -5.79 -29.19 -17.47
CA ILE A 201 -6.02 -28.59 -16.15
C ILE A 201 -7.38 -27.87 -16.09
N ILE A 202 -7.69 -26.96 -17.01
CA ILE A 202 -8.99 -26.26 -17.05
C ILE A 202 -10.15 -27.27 -17.13
N HIS A 203 -10.01 -28.31 -17.97
CA HIS A 203 -11.03 -29.34 -18.14
C HIS A 203 -11.22 -30.21 -16.90
N GLU A 204 -10.16 -30.47 -16.12
CA GLU A 204 -10.28 -31.12 -14.81
C GLU A 204 -10.97 -30.22 -13.76
N HIS A 205 -10.75 -28.90 -13.77
CA HIS A 205 -11.38 -27.98 -12.82
C HIS A 205 -12.86 -27.74 -13.17
N LYS A 206 -13.21 -27.53 -14.45
CA LYS A 206 -14.61 -27.45 -14.92
C LYS A 206 -15.45 -28.73 -14.69
N LYS A 207 -14.82 -29.86 -14.34
CA LYS A 207 -15.51 -31.13 -13.95
C LYS A 207 -15.70 -31.30 -12.45
N GLN A 208 -15.02 -30.53 -11.61
CA GLN A 208 -15.13 -30.63 -10.16
C GLN A 208 -16.40 -29.90 -9.67
N LYS A 209 -16.89 -30.27 -8.48
CA LYS A 209 -17.93 -29.47 -7.81
C LYS A 209 -17.31 -28.14 -7.35
N PRO A 210 -18.09 -27.05 -7.27
CA PRO A 210 -17.64 -25.82 -6.61
C PRO A 210 -17.08 -26.14 -5.22
N LYS A 211 -15.86 -25.68 -4.95
CA LYS A 211 -15.18 -25.81 -3.66
C LYS A 211 -15.61 -24.68 -2.72
N GLU A 212 -15.34 -24.82 -1.42
CA GLU A 212 -15.41 -23.67 -0.51
C GLU A 212 -14.19 -22.76 -0.72
N ARG A 213 -14.30 -21.46 -0.42
CA ARG A 213 -13.28 -20.45 -0.76
C ARG A 213 -11.91 -20.68 -0.08
N SER A 214 -11.87 -21.45 0.99
CA SER A 214 -10.63 -21.95 1.62
C SER A 214 -9.87 -22.93 0.73
N ASP A 215 -10.59 -23.76 0.00
CA ASP A 215 -10.12 -24.97 -0.68
C ASP A 215 -9.89 -24.75 -2.19
N GLU A 216 -10.34 -23.59 -2.69
CA GLU A 216 -10.07 -23.10 -4.04
C GLU A 216 -8.58 -22.93 -4.29
N ASP A 217 -8.13 -23.22 -5.50
CA ASP A 217 -6.79 -22.88 -6.02
C ASP A 217 -6.87 -21.64 -6.96
N PHE A 218 -5.75 -21.27 -7.60
CA PHE A 218 -5.76 -20.12 -8.54
C PHE A 218 -6.56 -20.40 -9.81
N VAL A 219 -6.61 -21.65 -10.31
CA VAL A 219 -7.38 -22.00 -11.50
C VAL A 219 -8.88 -21.93 -11.22
N ASP A 220 -9.36 -22.43 -10.07
CA ASP A 220 -10.77 -22.24 -9.66
C ASP A 220 -11.17 -20.76 -9.66
N VAL A 221 -10.33 -19.90 -9.06
CA VAL A 221 -10.58 -18.46 -8.97
C VAL A 221 -10.59 -17.80 -10.36
N LEU A 222 -9.64 -18.15 -11.24
CA LEU A 222 -9.59 -17.62 -12.60
C LEU A 222 -10.80 -18.06 -13.44
N LEU A 223 -11.29 -19.29 -13.22
CA LEU A 223 -12.46 -19.81 -13.94
C LEU A 223 -13.77 -19.12 -13.57
N LYS A 224 -13.88 -18.48 -12.39
CA LYS A 224 -15.02 -17.59 -12.06
C LYS A 224 -15.16 -16.43 -13.03
N TYR A 225 -14.04 -15.94 -13.56
CA TYR A 225 -13.99 -14.87 -14.56
C TYR A 225 -13.96 -15.42 -15.99
N HIS A 226 -14.09 -16.73 -16.22
CA HIS A 226 -14.12 -17.29 -17.57
C HIS A 226 -15.39 -16.84 -18.33
N HIS A 227 -15.29 -16.60 -19.64
CA HIS A 227 -16.39 -16.09 -20.47
C HIS A 227 -17.66 -16.95 -20.58
N ASP A 228 -17.69 -18.14 -19.97
CA ASP A 228 -18.93 -18.92 -19.77
C ASP A 228 -19.81 -18.31 -18.64
N ASN A 229 -19.26 -17.41 -17.82
CA ASN A 229 -19.87 -16.86 -16.60
C ASN A 229 -20.06 -15.33 -16.72
N ASP A 230 -21.25 -14.87 -17.15
CA ASP A 230 -21.51 -13.46 -17.51
C ASP A 230 -21.69 -12.50 -16.30
N ASP A 231 -21.82 -13.00 -15.07
CA ASP A 231 -22.27 -12.21 -13.90
C ASP A 231 -21.32 -11.07 -13.44
N LEU A 232 -20.08 -11.02 -13.94
CA LEU A 232 -19.00 -10.18 -13.38
C LEU A 232 -18.60 -8.96 -14.23
N GLY A 233 -19.12 -8.81 -15.45
CA GLY A 233 -18.87 -7.64 -16.31
C GLY A 233 -17.44 -7.49 -16.85
N PHE A 234 -16.55 -8.43 -16.54
CA PHE A 234 -15.24 -8.61 -17.15
C PHE A 234 -14.98 -10.12 -17.28
N SER A 235 -14.55 -10.57 -18.45
CA SER A 235 -14.38 -11.99 -18.77
C SER A 235 -13.01 -12.30 -19.36
N LEU A 236 -12.57 -13.55 -19.14
CA LEU A 236 -11.33 -14.15 -19.61
C LEU A 236 -11.66 -15.29 -20.58
N THR A 237 -10.97 -15.34 -21.71
CA THR A 237 -10.96 -16.52 -22.59
C THR A 237 -10.02 -17.59 -22.04
N ASN A 238 -10.11 -18.83 -22.56
CA ASN A 238 -9.15 -19.88 -22.23
C ASN A 238 -7.70 -19.43 -22.49
N GLU A 239 -7.44 -18.72 -23.59
CA GLU A 239 -6.13 -18.16 -23.94
C GLU A 239 -5.61 -17.16 -22.91
N ASN A 240 -6.50 -16.34 -22.32
CA ASN A 240 -6.11 -15.43 -21.26
C ASN A 240 -5.72 -16.20 -20.00
N ILE A 241 -6.48 -17.24 -19.65
CA ILE A 241 -6.18 -18.11 -18.51
C ILE A 241 -4.88 -18.89 -18.75
N TYR A 242 -4.63 -19.39 -19.97
CA TYR A 242 -3.37 -20.04 -20.36
C TYR A 242 -2.16 -19.10 -20.19
N ALA A 243 -2.27 -17.84 -20.64
CA ALA A 243 -1.22 -16.83 -20.46
C ALA A 243 -0.96 -16.51 -18.97
N ILE A 244 -2.02 -16.49 -18.15
CA ILE A 244 -1.94 -16.21 -16.71
C ILE A 244 -1.33 -17.38 -15.94
N ILE A 245 -1.75 -18.63 -16.21
CA ILE A 245 -1.18 -19.84 -15.59
C ILE A 245 0.31 -19.94 -15.95
N PHE A 246 0.68 -19.69 -17.21
CA PHE A 246 2.09 -19.65 -17.62
C PHE A 246 2.91 -18.66 -16.79
N GLU A 247 2.41 -17.44 -16.61
CA GLU A 247 3.10 -16.41 -15.83
C GLU A 247 3.23 -16.80 -14.35
N ILE A 248 2.20 -17.38 -13.74
CA ILE A 248 2.23 -17.86 -12.34
C ILE A 248 3.36 -18.87 -12.14
N PHE A 249 3.49 -19.84 -13.05
CA PHE A 249 4.58 -20.83 -12.99
C PHE A 249 5.95 -20.20 -13.26
N GLY A 250 6.12 -19.48 -14.37
CA GLY A 250 7.42 -18.91 -14.76
C GLY A 250 7.95 -17.87 -13.77
N ALA A 251 7.11 -16.94 -13.32
CA ALA A 251 7.52 -15.92 -12.36
C ALA A 251 7.67 -16.46 -10.94
N GLY A 252 6.83 -17.42 -10.53
CA GLY A 252 6.82 -17.96 -9.16
C GLY A 252 7.97 -18.91 -8.85
N ILE A 253 8.34 -19.78 -9.80
CA ILE A 253 9.36 -20.82 -9.59
C ILE A 253 10.76 -20.21 -9.62
N GLU A 254 11.14 -19.71 -10.79
CA GLU A 254 12.54 -19.53 -11.17
C GLU A 254 13.16 -18.37 -10.37
N THR A 255 12.40 -17.28 -10.19
CA THR A 255 12.86 -16.10 -9.42
C THR A 255 13.05 -16.39 -7.93
N SER A 256 12.17 -17.22 -7.34
CA SER A 256 12.25 -17.64 -5.94
C SER A 256 13.42 -18.59 -5.71
N ALA A 257 13.65 -19.53 -6.63
CA ALA A 257 14.77 -20.46 -6.58
C ALA A 257 16.12 -19.70 -6.67
N SER A 258 16.30 -18.84 -7.67
CA SER A 258 17.53 -18.05 -7.81
C SER A 258 17.75 -17.04 -6.68
N SER A 259 16.68 -16.57 -6.02
CA SER A 259 16.82 -15.73 -4.81
C SER A 259 17.43 -16.50 -3.64
N VAL A 260 17.01 -17.75 -3.40
CA VAL A 260 17.62 -18.60 -2.37
C VAL A 260 19.06 -18.97 -2.76
N GLU A 261 19.30 -19.24 -4.04
CA GLU A 261 20.63 -19.58 -4.57
C GLU A 261 21.65 -18.44 -4.38
N TRP A 262 21.31 -17.19 -4.75
CA TRP A 262 22.18 -16.03 -4.54
C TRP A 262 22.45 -15.74 -3.05
N VAL A 263 21.45 -15.89 -2.18
CA VAL A 263 21.68 -15.75 -0.73
C VAL A 263 22.61 -16.84 -0.22
N MET A 264 22.39 -18.10 -0.62
CA MET A 264 23.27 -19.21 -0.21
C MET A 264 24.70 -19.01 -0.73
N SER A 265 24.90 -18.56 -1.98
CA SER A 265 26.23 -18.26 -2.51
C SER A 265 26.95 -17.16 -1.72
N GLU A 266 26.27 -16.06 -1.37
CA GLU A 266 26.87 -15.01 -0.53
C GLU A 266 27.15 -15.47 0.91
N LEU A 267 26.28 -16.27 1.52
CA LEU A 267 26.54 -16.87 2.83
C LEU A 267 27.75 -17.82 2.78
N MET A 268 27.87 -18.60 1.71
CA MET A 268 28.99 -19.52 1.47
C MET A 268 30.30 -18.79 1.18
N LYS A 269 30.25 -17.61 0.56
CA LYS A 269 31.40 -16.70 0.42
C LYS A 269 31.78 -16.03 1.75
N ASN A 270 30.80 -15.78 2.62
CA ASN A 270 30.98 -15.03 3.86
C ASN A 270 30.66 -15.88 5.11
N PRO A 271 31.49 -16.87 5.49
CA PRO A 271 31.16 -17.84 6.55
C PRO A 271 30.92 -17.23 7.94
N LYS A 272 31.46 -16.03 8.23
CA LYS A 272 31.15 -15.28 9.46
C LYS A 272 29.69 -14.79 9.49
N ILE A 273 29.17 -14.34 8.34
CA ILE A 273 27.78 -13.90 8.18
C ILE A 273 26.86 -15.11 8.20
N MET A 274 27.21 -16.20 7.49
CA MET A 274 26.47 -17.47 7.56
C MET A 274 26.33 -17.96 8.99
N LYS A 275 27.43 -17.99 9.75
CA LYS A 275 27.40 -18.43 11.15
C LYS A 275 26.46 -17.59 12.01
N LYS A 276 26.50 -16.26 11.87
CA LYS A 276 25.61 -15.33 12.59
C LYS A 276 24.13 -15.52 12.19
N ALA A 277 23.83 -15.77 10.92
CA ALA A 277 22.48 -16.08 10.45
C ALA A 277 21.99 -17.46 10.94
N GLN A 278 22.83 -18.50 10.87
CA GLN A 278 22.53 -19.81 11.45
C GLN A 278 22.23 -19.73 12.95
N ASP A 279 22.98 -18.93 13.70
CA ASP A 279 22.79 -18.82 15.15
C ASP A 279 21.49 -18.10 15.52
N GLU A 280 21.13 -17.01 14.84
CA GLU A 280 19.80 -16.37 14.99
C GLU A 280 18.66 -17.36 14.69
N VAL A 281 18.70 -18.01 13.52
CA VAL A 281 17.68 -18.95 13.06
C VAL A 281 17.54 -20.14 14.02
N ARG A 282 18.66 -20.68 14.51
CA ARG A 282 18.71 -21.80 15.46
C ARG A 282 18.30 -21.38 16.88
N GLU A 283 18.42 -20.11 17.27
CA GLU A 283 17.83 -19.61 18.52
C GLU A 283 16.31 -19.46 18.38
N VAL A 284 15.84 -18.76 17.34
CA VAL A 284 14.43 -18.44 17.12
C VAL A 284 13.58 -19.70 16.98
N PHE A 285 13.98 -20.67 16.14
CA PHE A 285 13.21 -21.92 16.01
C PHE A 285 13.24 -22.81 17.27
N ARG A 286 14.31 -22.78 18.09
CA ARG A 286 14.31 -23.46 19.40
C ARG A 286 13.28 -22.84 20.37
N ARG A 287 13.00 -21.54 20.24
CA ARG A 287 12.02 -20.82 21.07
C ARG A 287 10.58 -20.91 20.54
N LYS A 288 10.38 -20.93 19.22
CA LYS A 288 9.06 -20.81 18.57
C LYS A 288 8.52 -22.09 17.91
N GLY A 289 9.33 -23.16 17.87
CA GLY A 289 9.04 -24.37 17.12
C GLY A 289 9.45 -24.28 15.66
N LEU A 290 9.73 -25.43 15.05
CA LEU A 290 10.03 -25.55 13.61
C LEU A 290 8.76 -25.36 12.77
N GLY A 291 8.91 -24.95 11.51
CA GLY A 291 7.81 -24.81 10.53
C GLY A 291 7.01 -23.51 10.64
N ASN A 292 6.68 -23.10 11.88
CA ASN A 292 5.88 -21.91 12.19
C ASN A 292 6.35 -20.63 11.47
N GLU A 293 5.63 -20.21 10.41
CA GLU A 293 5.97 -19.01 9.62
C GLU A 293 6.07 -17.73 10.45
N ARG A 294 5.35 -17.61 11.57
CA ARG A 294 5.43 -16.44 12.49
C ARG A 294 6.77 -16.36 13.24
N ALA A 295 7.63 -17.37 13.15
CA ALA A 295 8.99 -17.30 13.64
C ALA A 295 9.88 -16.40 12.76
N LEU A 296 9.57 -16.28 11.46
CA LEU A 296 10.32 -15.45 10.50
C LEU A 296 10.31 -13.96 10.87
N ASP A 297 9.30 -13.49 11.61
CA ASP A 297 9.20 -12.10 12.07
C ASP A 297 10.27 -11.72 13.12
N GLU A 298 10.88 -12.71 13.76
CA GLU A 298 11.97 -12.50 14.72
C GLU A 298 13.36 -12.64 14.09
N MET A 299 13.47 -13.16 12.85
CA MET A 299 14.73 -13.42 12.14
C MET A 299 15.23 -12.17 11.40
N LYS A 300 15.51 -11.09 12.15
CA LYS A 300 15.87 -9.78 11.61
C LYS A 300 17.18 -9.79 10.81
N TYR A 301 18.18 -10.56 11.23
CA TYR A 301 19.44 -10.67 10.52
C TYR A 301 19.32 -11.50 9.25
N LEU A 302 18.59 -12.62 9.26
CA LEU A 302 18.29 -13.37 8.02
C LEU A 302 17.56 -12.49 6.99
N LYS A 303 16.54 -11.74 7.42
CA LYS A 303 15.85 -10.75 6.57
C LYS A 303 16.80 -9.67 6.04
N SER A 304 17.81 -9.29 6.81
CA SER A 304 18.85 -8.33 6.39
C SER A 304 19.84 -8.92 5.37
N VAL A 305 20.21 -10.21 5.51
CA VAL A 305 21.03 -10.96 4.54
C VAL A 305 20.30 -11.06 3.20
N ILE A 306 19.01 -11.39 3.22
CA ILE A 306 18.19 -11.52 2.00
C ILE A 306 18.14 -10.18 1.24
N LYS A 307 17.94 -9.05 1.94
CA LYS A 307 17.91 -7.72 1.32
C LYS A 307 19.24 -7.32 0.72
N GLU A 308 20.36 -7.62 1.39
CA GLU A 308 21.69 -7.31 0.87
C GLU A 308 22.03 -8.16 -0.38
N SER A 309 21.61 -9.43 -0.40
CA SER A 309 21.70 -10.27 -1.59
C SER A 309 20.85 -9.72 -2.73
N MET A 310 19.59 -9.34 -2.47
CA MET A 310 18.71 -8.73 -3.47
C MET A 310 19.15 -7.32 -3.93
N ARG A 311 20.03 -6.63 -3.17
CA ARG A 311 20.66 -5.36 -3.59
C ARG A 311 21.80 -5.59 -4.58
N LEU A 312 22.67 -6.55 -4.29
CA LEU A 312 23.86 -6.85 -5.10
C LEU A 312 23.51 -7.73 -6.31
N HIS A 313 22.63 -8.70 -6.12
CA HIS A 313 22.21 -9.70 -7.12
C HIS A 313 20.69 -9.61 -7.38
N PRO A 314 20.18 -8.45 -7.85
CA PRO A 314 18.75 -8.29 -8.13
C PRO A 314 18.37 -9.18 -9.32
N ILE A 315 17.47 -10.15 -9.09
CA ILE A 315 17.03 -11.16 -10.07
C ILE A 315 16.62 -10.55 -11.42
N LEU A 316 16.00 -9.37 -11.41
CA LEU A 316 15.65 -8.62 -12.61
C LEU A 316 16.56 -7.37 -12.71
N PRO A 317 17.85 -7.48 -13.11
CA PRO A 317 18.86 -6.43 -12.90
C PRO A 317 18.59 -5.13 -13.68
N LEU A 318 17.72 -5.18 -14.68
CA LEU A 318 17.27 -4.06 -15.51
C LEU A 318 15.74 -3.82 -15.45
N ILE A 319 15.05 -4.59 -14.59
CA ILE A 319 13.58 -4.67 -14.44
C ILE A 319 12.86 -5.06 -15.76
N VAL A 320 11.60 -5.48 -15.68
CA VAL A 320 10.75 -5.68 -16.87
C VAL A 320 10.61 -4.35 -17.64
N PRO A 321 11.00 -4.26 -18.93
CA PRO A 321 10.95 -3.03 -19.71
C PRO A 321 9.57 -2.37 -19.76
N ARG A 322 9.57 -1.04 -19.75
CA ARG A 322 8.38 -0.19 -19.83
C ARG A 322 8.28 0.47 -21.20
N GLN A 323 7.13 1.06 -21.50
CA GLN A 323 6.92 1.93 -22.66
C GLN A 323 5.96 3.07 -22.28
N ASN A 324 6.21 4.30 -22.73
CA ASN A 324 5.31 5.42 -22.47
C ASN A 324 4.15 5.51 -23.48
N GLN A 325 2.95 5.86 -23.02
CA GLN A 325 1.76 5.95 -23.87
C GLN A 325 1.60 7.32 -24.56
N LYS A 326 2.10 8.38 -23.93
CA LYS A 326 2.01 9.79 -24.37
C LYS A 326 3.39 10.43 -24.27
N LYS A 327 3.63 11.49 -25.05
CA LYS A 327 4.84 12.30 -24.87
C LYS A 327 4.85 12.98 -23.50
N CYS A 328 6.02 13.13 -22.91
CA CYS A 328 6.25 13.78 -21.62
C CYS A 328 7.66 14.35 -21.58
N GLU A 329 7.94 15.22 -20.62
CA GLU A 329 9.32 15.68 -20.37
C GLU A 329 9.90 14.96 -19.15
N ILE A 330 11.18 14.61 -19.19
CA ILE A 330 11.96 14.21 -18.00
C ILE A 330 13.22 15.08 -17.98
N ASN A 331 13.36 15.93 -16.98
CA ASN A 331 14.58 16.74 -16.75
C ASN A 331 15.01 17.57 -17.97
N GLY A 332 14.07 18.31 -18.59
CA GLY A 332 14.32 19.10 -19.80
C GLY A 332 14.35 18.31 -21.12
N TYR A 333 14.34 16.97 -21.07
CA TYR A 333 14.31 16.14 -22.28
C TYR A 333 12.89 15.71 -22.63
N GLU A 334 12.38 16.07 -23.81
CA GLU A 334 11.13 15.49 -24.33
C GLU A 334 11.35 14.01 -24.68
N ILE A 335 10.51 13.16 -24.11
CA ILE A 335 10.43 11.72 -24.37
C ILE A 335 9.23 11.47 -25.31
N PRO A 336 9.43 11.12 -26.58
CA PRO A 336 8.35 10.82 -27.52
C PRO A 336 7.44 9.68 -27.04
N ALA A 337 6.19 9.63 -27.51
CA ALA A 337 5.31 8.50 -27.20
C ALA A 337 5.81 7.20 -27.85
N LYS A 338 5.59 6.05 -27.19
CA LYS A 338 6.07 4.71 -27.58
C LYS A 338 7.59 4.51 -27.45
N THR A 339 8.28 5.39 -26.74
CA THR A 339 9.67 5.17 -26.32
C THR A 339 9.72 4.08 -25.23
N ASN A 340 10.58 3.08 -25.44
CA ASN A 340 10.85 2.03 -24.46
C ASN A 340 11.68 2.58 -23.29
N THR A 341 11.62 1.92 -22.14
CA THR A 341 12.33 2.37 -20.93
C THR A 341 12.87 1.19 -20.13
N ILE A 342 14.18 1.20 -19.90
CA ILE A 342 14.94 0.21 -19.14
C ILE A 342 15.45 0.88 -17.86
N ILE A 343 15.40 0.20 -16.70
CA ILE A 343 15.75 0.78 -15.39
C ILE A 343 16.78 -0.10 -14.71
N ASN A 344 18.04 0.33 -14.70
CA ASN A 344 19.20 -0.44 -14.26
C ASN A 344 19.28 -0.54 -12.72
N ALA A 345 18.45 -1.42 -12.16
CA ALA A 345 18.38 -1.72 -10.73
C ALA A 345 19.74 -2.19 -10.17
N TRP A 346 20.54 -2.94 -10.94
CA TRP A 346 21.88 -3.38 -10.56
C TRP A 346 22.83 -2.20 -10.28
N VAL A 347 22.74 -1.12 -11.07
CA VAL A 347 23.52 0.12 -10.87
C VAL A 347 22.95 0.96 -9.74
N ILE A 348 21.62 1.12 -9.70
CA ILE A 348 20.92 1.87 -8.65
C ILE A 348 21.22 1.30 -7.25
N GLY A 349 21.22 -0.03 -7.12
CA GLY A 349 21.60 -0.72 -5.88
C GLY A 349 23.09 -0.58 -5.49
N ARG A 350 23.93 0.01 -6.36
CA ARG A 350 25.37 0.23 -6.15
C ARG A 350 25.77 1.71 -6.21
N ASP A 351 24.83 2.63 -6.30
CA ASP A 351 25.12 4.07 -6.32
C ASP A 351 25.75 4.50 -4.98
N SER A 352 27.01 4.93 -5.01
CA SER A 352 27.79 5.32 -3.83
C SER A 352 27.29 6.61 -3.14
N ASN A 353 26.39 7.37 -3.77
CA ASN A 353 25.70 8.49 -3.14
C ASN A 353 24.63 8.01 -2.13
N TYR A 354 24.14 6.77 -2.30
CA TYR A 354 23.07 6.16 -1.50
C TYR A 354 23.58 4.99 -0.65
N TRP A 355 24.59 4.27 -1.14
CA TRP A 355 25.08 3.03 -0.54
C TRP A 355 26.56 3.15 -0.15
N PRO A 356 26.87 3.39 1.14
CA PRO A 356 28.24 3.33 1.63
C PRO A 356 28.82 1.92 1.45
N GLU A 357 30.05 1.81 0.94
CA GLU A 357 30.68 0.51 0.59
C GLU A 357 29.76 -0.35 -0.30
N PRO A 358 29.41 0.11 -1.53
CA PRO A 358 28.31 -0.47 -2.31
C PRO A 358 28.62 -1.88 -2.82
N GLU A 359 29.87 -2.19 -3.13
CA GLU A 359 30.27 -3.52 -3.65
C GLU A 359 30.53 -4.56 -2.53
N ILE A 360 30.41 -4.18 -1.25
CA ILE A 360 30.63 -5.09 -0.12
C ILE A 360 29.29 -5.68 0.35
N PHE A 361 29.22 -7.00 0.45
CA PHE A 361 28.11 -7.72 1.08
C PHE A 361 28.10 -7.48 2.60
N LYS A 362 27.27 -6.53 3.06
CA LYS A 362 27.21 -6.01 4.43
C LYS A 362 25.76 -5.95 4.95
N PRO A 363 25.15 -7.09 5.32
CA PRO A 363 23.76 -7.17 5.79
C PRO A 363 23.40 -6.22 6.93
N GLU A 364 24.38 -5.88 7.78
CA GLU A 364 24.24 -4.90 8.87
C GLU A 364 23.61 -3.57 8.44
N ARG A 365 23.75 -3.15 7.16
CA ARG A 365 23.14 -1.91 6.65
C ARG A 365 21.60 -1.86 6.73
N PHE A 366 20.95 -3.02 6.88
CA PHE A 366 19.49 -3.19 7.00
C PHE A 366 19.00 -3.49 8.43
N LEU A 367 19.89 -3.52 9.45
CA LEU A 367 19.51 -3.80 10.84
C LEU A 367 18.94 -2.59 11.58
N ASP A 368 19.35 -1.37 11.22
CA ASP A 368 18.94 -0.14 11.91
C ASP A 368 17.61 0.40 11.36
N ASP A 369 16.61 0.60 12.23
CA ASP A 369 15.27 1.12 11.87
C ASP A 369 15.29 2.52 11.21
N SER A 370 16.40 3.26 11.32
CA SER A 370 16.61 4.51 10.58
C SER A 370 16.69 4.30 9.06
N ASN A 371 17.18 3.14 8.62
CA ASN A 371 17.29 2.73 7.22
C ASN A 371 16.11 1.82 6.81
N CYS A 372 14.92 1.99 7.41
CA CYS A 372 13.76 1.16 7.13
C CYS A 372 13.23 1.35 5.69
N ILE A 373 13.84 0.61 4.77
CA ILE A 373 13.49 0.51 3.34
C ILE A 373 12.20 -0.30 3.16
N ASP A 374 11.96 -1.29 4.02
CA ASP A 374 10.76 -2.13 4.08
C ASP A 374 9.47 -1.31 4.13
N SER A 375 9.40 -0.30 5.03
CA SER A 375 8.26 0.61 5.19
C SER A 375 7.92 1.44 3.94
N LYS A 376 8.78 1.39 2.91
CA LYS A 376 8.70 2.19 1.68
C LYS A 376 8.93 1.33 0.44
N LEU A 377 8.80 0.00 0.51
CA LEU A 377 9.13 -0.89 -0.61
C LEU A 377 8.30 -0.54 -1.86
N GLY A 378 8.96 -0.20 -2.97
CA GLY A 378 8.33 0.33 -4.20
C GLY A 378 8.08 1.85 -4.26
N ASN A 379 8.38 2.57 -3.17
CA ASN A 379 8.38 4.04 -3.03
C ASN A 379 9.76 4.60 -2.62
N ASN A 380 10.65 3.73 -2.14
CA ASN A 380 12.10 3.86 -2.17
C ASN A 380 12.57 3.58 -3.62
N PHE A 381 13.54 4.35 -4.14
CA PHE A 381 13.99 4.24 -5.53
C PHE A 381 15.49 3.95 -5.67
N GLU A 382 16.20 3.96 -4.55
CA GLU A 382 17.58 3.50 -4.37
C GLU A 382 17.67 1.98 -4.11
N TYR A 383 16.55 1.33 -3.78
CA TYR A 383 16.40 -0.11 -3.63
C TYR A 383 15.16 -0.63 -4.40
N LEU A 384 15.38 -1.40 -5.48
CA LEU A 384 14.34 -1.76 -6.46
C LEU A 384 14.20 -3.27 -6.81
N PRO A 385 14.39 -4.24 -5.90
CA PRO A 385 14.39 -5.68 -6.26
C PRO A 385 13.05 -6.18 -6.85
N PHE A 386 11.94 -5.55 -6.47
CA PHE A 386 10.58 -5.86 -6.98
C PHE A 386 10.04 -4.79 -7.94
N GLY A 387 10.88 -3.86 -8.37
CA GLY A 387 10.49 -2.64 -9.09
C GLY A 387 9.70 -1.65 -8.22
N GLY A 388 8.87 -0.82 -8.87
CA GLY A 388 8.06 0.20 -8.20
C GLY A 388 6.89 0.71 -9.05
N GLY A 389 6.05 1.56 -8.48
CA GLY A 389 4.84 2.09 -9.14
C GLY A 389 3.81 1.01 -9.50
N ARG A 390 2.92 1.29 -10.47
CA ARG A 390 1.84 0.37 -10.90
C ARG A 390 2.31 -0.98 -11.41
N ARG A 391 3.57 -1.11 -11.82
CA ARG A 391 4.19 -2.36 -12.31
C ARG A 391 5.09 -3.05 -11.28
N ILE A 392 5.03 -2.67 -10.00
CA ILE A 392 5.64 -3.43 -8.90
C ILE A 392 5.11 -4.88 -8.88
N CYS A 393 5.98 -5.84 -8.52
CA CYS A 393 5.65 -7.26 -8.45
C CYS A 393 4.43 -7.53 -7.56
N VAL A 394 3.49 -8.35 -8.04
CA VAL A 394 2.34 -8.83 -7.22
C VAL A 394 2.69 -10.09 -6.41
N GLY A 395 3.66 -10.87 -6.86
CA GLY A 395 4.14 -12.09 -6.21
C GLY A 395 5.01 -11.85 -4.97
N MET A 396 5.36 -10.60 -4.67
CA MET A 396 6.36 -10.21 -3.68
C MET A 396 6.18 -10.90 -2.32
N SER A 397 4.97 -10.85 -1.73
CA SER A 397 4.70 -11.45 -0.41
C SER A 397 4.74 -12.97 -0.41
N PHE A 398 4.32 -13.62 -1.51
CA PHE A 398 4.34 -15.08 -1.65
C PHE A 398 5.76 -15.60 -1.89
N GLY A 399 6.51 -14.92 -2.75
CA GLY A 399 7.91 -15.22 -3.05
C GLY A 399 8.82 -15.01 -1.83
N LEU A 400 8.71 -13.86 -1.14
CA LEU A 400 9.52 -13.58 0.06
C LEU A 400 9.32 -14.61 1.16
N LEU A 401 8.07 -14.99 1.50
CA LEU A 401 7.83 -16.05 2.48
C LEU A 401 8.44 -17.40 2.07
N SER A 402 8.37 -17.73 0.77
CA SER A 402 8.97 -18.96 0.24
C SER A 402 10.51 -18.94 0.30
N VAL A 403 11.13 -17.78 0.03
CA VAL A 403 12.59 -17.55 0.13
C VAL A 403 13.06 -17.56 1.59
N GLU A 404 12.39 -16.82 2.47
CA GLU A 404 12.68 -16.74 3.91
C GLU A 404 12.57 -18.12 4.59
N LEU A 405 11.47 -18.85 4.35
CA LEU A 405 11.28 -20.18 4.94
C LEU A 405 12.28 -21.22 4.39
N SER A 406 12.60 -21.18 3.09
CA SER A 406 13.66 -22.02 2.52
C SER A 406 14.99 -21.79 3.24
N LEU A 407 15.42 -20.53 3.35
CA LEU A 407 16.70 -20.17 3.95
C LEU A 407 16.75 -20.47 5.45
N ALA A 408 15.68 -20.16 6.18
CA ALA A 408 15.58 -20.49 7.60
C ALA A 408 15.73 -22.01 7.83
N LEU A 409 15.07 -22.85 7.04
CA LEU A 409 15.18 -24.30 7.18
C LEU A 409 16.54 -24.84 6.73
N LEU A 410 17.09 -24.35 5.60
CA LEU A 410 18.43 -24.71 5.12
C LEU A 410 19.52 -24.38 6.15
N LEU A 411 19.45 -23.21 6.80
CA LEU A 411 20.41 -22.77 7.82
C LEU A 411 20.17 -23.44 9.18
N TYR A 412 18.92 -23.77 9.52
CA TYR A 412 18.60 -24.52 10.74
C TYR A 412 19.18 -25.94 10.68
N HIS A 413 18.83 -26.72 9.65
CA HIS A 413 19.10 -28.15 9.58
C HIS A 413 20.53 -28.53 9.20
N PHE A 414 21.23 -27.70 8.43
CA PHE A 414 22.49 -28.09 7.79
C PHE A 414 23.63 -27.08 8.04
N ASP A 415 24.87 -27.60 8.08
CA ASP A 415 26.09 -26.81 8.07
C ASP A 415 26.75 -26.93 6.69
N TRP A 416 26.74 -25.82 5.93
CA TRP A 416 27.10 -25.80 4.51
C TRP A 416 28.60 -25.58 4.30
N MET A 417 29.18 -26.27 3.31
CA MET A 417 30.62 -26.20 2.97
C MET A 417 30.83 -26.27 1.44
N LEU A 418 31.91 -25.64 0.95
CA LEU A 418 32.25 -25.54 -0.47
C LEU A 418 32.98 -26.78 -1.01
N PRO A 419 33.01 -27.01 -2.35
CA PRO A 419 33.58 -28.22 -2.94
C PRO A 419 35.08 -28.31 -2.74
N ASN A 420 35.64 -29.52 -2.57
CA ASN A 420 37.09 -29.81 -2.61
C ASN A 420 38.00 -29.12 -1.58
N GLY A 421 37.50 -28.18 -0.76
CA GLY A 421 38.35 -27.16 -0.15
C GLY A 421 38.70 -25.99 -1.09
N VAL A 422 37.92 -25.78 -2.16
CA VAL A 422 37.70 -24.44 -2.75
C VAL A 422 37.35 -23.52 -1.58
N LYS A 423 38.13 -22.46 -1.42
CA LYS A 423 37.94 -21.53 -0.32
C LYS A 423 36.73 -20.65 -0.58
N ASN A 424 36.21 -20.06 0.49
CA ASN A 424 35.11 -19.09 0.44
C ASN A 424 35.47 -17.86 -0.44
N GLU A 425 36.73 -17.43 -0.44
CA GLU A 425 37.24 -16.33 -1.28
C GLU A 425 37.24 -16.68 -2.78
N ASP A 426 37.50 -17.94 -3.13
CA ASP A 426 37.65 -18.46 -4.50
C ASP A 426 36.29 -18.80 -5.17
N LEU A 427 35.15 -18.62 -4.49
CA LEU A 427 33.82 -18.85 -5.06
C LEU A 427 33.53 -17.85 -6.19
N ASP A 428 33.20 -18.37 -7.38
CA ASP A 428 32.75 -17.55 -8.51
C ASP A 428 31.40 -16.90 -8.20
N MET A 429 31.39 -15.56 -8.23
CA MET A 429 30.20 -14.71 -8.07
C MET A 429 30.00 -13.83 -9.30
N THR A 430 30.50 -14.26 -10.46
CA THR A 430 30.19 -13.63 -11.74
C THR A 430 28.69 -13.76 -11.98
N ASP A 431 28.05 -12.65 -12.36
CA ASP A 431 26.64 -12.58 -12.77
C ASP A 431 26.41 -13.37 -14.08
N HIS A 432 26.49 -14.71 -14.03
CA HIS A 432 26.06 -15.58 -15.13
C HIS A 432 24.56 -15.36 -15.33
N GLY A 433 24.18 -14.82 -16.49
CA GLY A 433 22.88 -14.16 -16.73
C GLY A 433 21.66 -15.08 -16.73
N HIS A 434 21.32 -15.61 -15.55
CA HIS A 434 20.24 -16.56 -15.34
C HIS A 434 18.97 -15.87 -14.85
N VAL A 435 17.86 -16.24 -15.49
CA VAL A 435 16.46 -16.02 -15.08
C VAL A 435 15.91 -14.60 -15.23
N LEU A 436 15.04 -14.43 -16.24
CA LEU A 436 14.27 -13.23 -16.58
C LEU A 436 15.05 -11.90 -16.64
N LEU A 437 15.36 -11.51 -17.88
CA LEU A 437 15.66 -10.16 -18.39
C LEU A 437 17.12 -9.68 -18.22
N LEU A 438 17.85 -9.35 -19.29
CA LEU A 438 17.46 -9.16 -20.70
C LEU A 438 18.29 -10.01 -21.67
N ALA A 439 17.89 -10.00 -22.94
CA ALA A 439 18.70 -10.49 -24.03
C ALA A 439 19.97 -9.63 -24.22
N LEU A 440 21.15 -10.15 -23.88
CA LEU A 440 22.37 -10.11 -24.72
C LEU A 440 23.38 -11.20 -24.26
N PHE A 441 23.72 -12.09 -25.19
CA PHE A 441 24.87 -13.03 -25.23
C PHE A 441 24.98 -14.22 -24.26
N SER A 442 25.39 -15.33 -24.87
CA SER A 442 25.55 -16.66 -24.29
C SER A 442 26.94 -16.89 -23.70
N ILE A 443 27.04 -17.89 -22.81
CA ILE A 443 28.22 -18.78 -22.76
C ILE A 443 27.74 -20.19 -23.13
N SER A 444 28.34 -20.76 -24.17
CA SER A 444 28.15 -22.15 -24.58
C SER A 444 29.49 -22.89 -24.51
N SER A 445 29.67 -23.75 -23.51
CA SER A 445 30.91 -24.51 -23.31
C SER A 445 30.88 -25.87 -24.03
N ILE A 446 31.26 -25.89 -25.30
CA ILE A 446 31.48 -27.15 -26.04
C ILE A 446 32.90 -27.68 -25.73
N HIS A 447 33.02 -28.97 -25.47
CA HIS A 447 34.29 -29.65 -25.18
C HIS A 447 35.14 -29.87 -26.44
N SER A 448 36.49 -29.88 -26.30
CA SER A 448 37.34 -30.93 -26.88
C SER A 448 38.76 -30.98 -26.27
N PHE A 449 39.47 -32.08 -26.50
CA PHE A 449 40.83 -32.42 -26.02
C PHE A 449 41.86 -32.46 -27.18
N TYR A 450 43.18 -32.36 -26.91
CA TYR A 450 44.12 -33.51 -27.10
C TYR A 450 45.56 -33.29 -26.55
N LEU A 451 46.36 -34.37 -26.59
CA LEU A 451 47.74 -34.61 -26.06
C LEU A 451 48.72 -34.93 -27.22
N PRO A 452 50.08 -34.83 -27.11
CA PRO A 452 50.94 -35.77 -26.34
C PRO A 452 52.28 -35.22 -25.76
N GLY A 453 53.01 -36.00 -24.92
CA GLY A 453 54.28 -35.51 -24.32
C GLY A 453 55.25 -36.45 -23.55
N VAL A 454 54.94 -37.73 -23.31
CA VAL A 454 55.82 -38.74 -22.62
C VAL A 454 56.05 -38.55 -21.09
N ALA A 455 56.16 -39.66 -20.37
CA ALA A 455 56.23 -39.81 -18.90
C ALA A 455 57.60 -40.46 -18.47
N PRO A 456 57.89 -40.94 -17.23
CA PRO A 456 57.02 -41.15 -16.06
C PRO A 456 57.56 -40.81 -14.65
N ARG A 457 56.64 -40.57 -13.71
CA ARG A 457 56.58 -41.20 -12.37
C ARG A 457 55.24 -40.91 -11.68
N ASP A 458 54.89 -41.75 -10.71
CA ASP A 458 53.54 -42.02 -10.20
C ASP A 458 52.72 -40.79 -9.74
N PHE A 459 51.49 -40.71 -10.23
CA PHE A 459 50.39 -39.86 -9.73
C PHE A 459 49.06 -40.60 -9.90
N GLN A 460 48.14 -40.44 -8.94
CA GLN A 460 46.71 -40.72 -9.11
C GLN A 460 45.90 -39.46 -8.84
N SER A 461 44.68 -39.40 -9.41
CA SER A 461 44.09 -38.16 -9.91
C SER A 461 43.22 -37.38 -8.92
N LEU A 462 43.34 -36.06 -8.99
CA LEU A 462 42.42 -35.07 -8.41
C LEU A 462 41.08 -35.01 -9.18
N GLY A 463 39.99 -34.72 -8.47
CA GLY A 463 38.70 -34.34 -9.04
C GLY A 463 37.57 -34.40 -8.00
N GLY A 464 36.73 -33.36 -7.91
CA GLY A 464 35.57 -33.32 -7.00
C GLY A 464 34.75 -32.01 -7.10
N ILE A 465 33.64 -31.74 -6.39
CA ILE A 465 32.83 -32.44 -5.34
C ILE A 465 32.88 -31.84 -3.90
N ILE A 466 31.70 -31.42 -3.40
CA ILE A 466 31.36 -31.04 -2.00
C ILE A 466 31.27 -32.28 -1.10
N THR A 467 31.66 -32.11 0.17
CA THR A 467 31.30 -32.99 1.29
C THR A 467 30.63 -32.15 2.38
N VAL A 468 29.53 -32.65 2.97
CA VAL A 468 28.88 -32.07 4.17
C VAL A 468 29.20 -32.96 5.38
N LYS A 469 29.32 -32.40 6.59
CA LYS A 469 29.54 -33.18 7.83
C LYS A 469 28.39 -33.02 8.82
N TYR A 470 28.12 -34.09 9.55
CA TYR A 470 27.08 -34.20 10.58
C TYR A 470 27.72 -34.32 11.97
N GLN A 471 27.04 -33.81 13.00
CA GLN A 471 27.47 -33.91 14.40
C GLN A 471 26.28 -34.32 15.28
N PRO A 472 26.30 -35.50 15.95
CA PRO A 472 25.17 -36.00 16.73
C PRO A 472 25.12 -35.39 18.14
N SER A 473 23.90 -35.18 18.66
CA SER A 473 23.63 -34.88 20.07
C SER A 473 23.23 -36.15 20.84
N ASP A 474 23.78 -36.35 22.03
CA ASP A 474 23.65 -37.59 22.82
C ASP A 474 22.31 -37.74 23.56
N ARG A 475 21.57 -38.82 23.29
CA ARG A 475 20.82 -39.63 24.28
C ARG A 475 20.39 -40.99 23.71
N ARG A 476 20.10 -41.93 24.63
CA ARG A 476 19.98 -43.38 24.37
C ARG A 476 18.53 -43.84 24.15
N GLY A 477 18.36 -44.83 23.28
CA GLY A 477 17.15 -45.64 23.07
C GLY A 477 17.49 -46.79 22.10
N GLU A 478 16.93 -47.99 22.32
CA GLU A 478 17.34 -49.21 21.59
C GLU A 478 16.29 -49.69 20.56
N GLU A 479 16.67 -50.73 19.81
CA GLU A 479 15.84 -51.62 18.95
C GLU A 479 15.47 -51.15 17.52
N LYS A 480 15.41 -52.01 16.49
CA LYS A 480 16.05 -53.32 16.17
C LYS A 480 15.72 -53.69 14.70
N PHE A 481 16.71 -54.17 13.91
CA PHE A 481 16.58 -55.16 12.79
C PHE A 481 15.61 -54.87 11.61
N THR A 482 15.77 -55.33 10.35
CA THR A 482 16.85 -55.88 9.50
C THR A 482 16.34 -55.88 8.03
N GLY A 483 17.21 -55.75 7.01
CA GLY A 483 16.75 -55.84 5.60
C GLY A 483 17.85 -55.95 4.52
N LYS A 484 18.14 -57.19 4.10
CA LYS A 484 19.00 -57.58 2.95
C LYS A 484 18.37 -57.23 1.58
N SER A 485 19.01 -57.30 0.39
CA SER A 485 20.39 -57.04 -0.11
C SER A 485 20.55 -57.69 -1.52
N TYR A 486 21.32 -57.08 -2.45
CA TYR A 486 21.67 -57.58 -3.82
C TYR A 486 20.52 -57.64 -4.86
N GLY A 487 20.77 -57.47 -6.17
CA GLY A 487 22.00 -57.05 -6.87
C GLY A 487 22.05 -57.48 -8.37
N MET A 488 23.15 -57.11 -9.06
CA MET A 488 23.62 -57.63 -10.38
C MET A 488 22.82 -57.26 -11.67
N PHE A 489 23.39 -57.18 -12.89
CA PHE A 489 24.76 -56.87 -13.40
C PHE A 489 24.73 -56.76 -14.95
N ASN A 490 25.52 -55.87 -15.59
CA ASN A 490 25.99 -55.91 -17.01
C ASN A 490 24.95 -55.96 -18.18
N SER A 491 25.30 -55.76 -19.47
CA SER A 491 26.40 -55.05 -20.17
C SER A 491 26.10 -54.93 -21.69
N SER A 492 26.88 -54.12 -22.43
CA SER A 492 27.23 -54.23 -23.88
C SER A 492 26.10 -54.21 -24.94
N GLY A 493 26.26 -53.60 -26.13
CA GLY A 493 27.37 -52.83 -26.71
C GLY A 493 27.22 -52.67 -28.24
N ASP A 494 28.07 -51.86 -28.87
CA ASP A 494 28.44 -51.89 -30.31
C ASP A 494 27.35 -51.56 -31.39
N SER A 495 27.63 -50.95 -32.56
CA SER A 495 28.88 -50.34 -33.10
C SER A 495 28.63 -49.42 -34.33
N CYS A 496 29.66 -48.63 -34.70
CA CYS A 496 30.13 -48.32 -36.07
C CYS A 496 29.24 -47.65 -37.18
N SER A 497 29.62 -46.40 -37.55
CA SER A 497 30.13 -45.94 -38.89
C SER A 497 29.28 -46.06 -40.19
N TRP A 498 29.37 -45.27 -41.27
CA TRP A 498 30.34 -44.27 -41.81
C TRP A 498 29.53 -43.03 -42.36
N PHE A 499 29.96 -41.75 -42.37
CA PHE A 499 31.13 -41.02 -42.90
C PHE A 499 30.98 -40.46 -44.34
N LEU A 500 30.76 -39.13 -44.47
CA LEU A 500 31.22 -38.16 -45.50
C LEU A 500 30.95 -38.43 -47.02
N HIS A 501 31.05 -37.50 -47.98
CA HIS A 501 31.45 -36.07 -48.04
C HIS A 501 30.83 -35.41 -49.30
N ASP A 502 30.47 -34.11 -49.28
CA ASP A 502 30.45 -33.17 -50.43
C ASP A 502 30.17 -31.74 -49.86
N VAL A 503 30.86 -30.63 -50.12
CA VAL A 503 31.54 -30.02 -51.31
C VAL A 503 30.67 -28.96 -52.01
N ALA A 504 31.33 -27.95 -52.59
CA ALA A 504 30.84 -26.59 -52.83
C ALA A 504 29.79 -26.39 -53.94
N LEU A 505 29.24 -25.18 -53.99
CA LEU A 505 28.14 -24.74 -54.86
C LEU A 505 28.44 -24.74 -56.38
N TYR A 506 27.50 -25.34 -57.12
CA TYR A 506 27.03 -24.96 -58.46
C TYR A 506 27.98 -25.01 -59.68
N HIS A 507 27.45 -25.53 -60.80
CA HIS A 507 28.10 -25.42 -62.11
C HIS A 507 28.05 -23.99 -62.65
N LEU A 508 29.22 -23.43 -63.01
CA LEU A 508 29.64 -23.39 -64.43
C LEU A 508 31.10 -22.93 -64.61
N LYS A 509 31.67 -23.27 -65.77
CA LYS A 509 32.96 -22.74 -66.23
C LYS A 509 32.86 -21.24 -66.51
N LYS A 510 33.79 -20.44 -65.95
CA LYS A 510 34.88 -19.84 -66.77
C LYS A 510 36.01 -19.23 -65.92
N ASP A 511 37.23 -19.48 -66.38
CA ASP A 511 38.37 -18.55 -66.43
C ASP A 511 38.82 -17.81 -65.14
N GLY A 512 39.13 -18.57 -64.08
CA GLY A 512 40.50 -18.64 -63.53
C GLY A 512 41.01 -17.61 -62.50
N MET A 513 42.01 -18.09 -61.72
CA MET A 513 43.00 -17.33 -60.93
C MET A 513 42.46 -16.53 -59.71
N ASN A 514 43.22 -16.27 -58.63
CA ASN A 514 44.34 -17.00 -58.01
C ASN A 514 44.41 -16.61 -56.50
N ALA A 515 45.36 -17.19 -55.76
CA ALA A 515 45.66 -16.81 -54.38
C ALA A 515 46.42 -15.47 -54.25
N LEU A 516 46.87 -15.16 -53.02
CA LEU A 516 47.53 -13.93 -52.49
C LEU A 516 46.55 -12.90 -51.90
N GLY A 517 46.81 -12.30 -50.73
CA GLY A 517 47.96 -12.45 -49.84
C GLY A 517 47.77 -11.75 -48.48
N SER A 518 48.79 -11.87 -47.62
CA SER A 518 48.90 -11.23 -46.30
C SER A 518 49.08 -9.71 -46.36
N ILE A 519 48.72 -8.99 -45.28
CA ILE A 519 49.50 -7.87 -44.71
C ILE A 519 49.03 -7.55 -43.27
N GLU A 520 49.88 -6.87 -42.51
CA GLU A 520 49.81 -6.68 -41.05
C GLU A 520 48.94 -5.48 -40.59
N VAL A 521 48.84 -5.34 -39.26
CA VAL A 521 48.25 -4.19 -38.56
C VAL A 521 49.12 -2.95 -38.73
N ILE A 522 48.51 -1.82 -39.12
CA ILE A 522 49.01 -0.47 -38.80
C ILE A 522 47.84 0.35 -38.26
N ASP A 523 48.08 1.06 -37.17
CA ASP A 523 47.19 2.03 -36.53
C ASP A 523 47.58 3.45 -36.96
N MET A 524 46.60 4.32 -37.28
CA MET A 524 46.67 5.79 -37.10
C MET A 524 45.42 6.54 -37.63
N CYS A 525 44.87 7.39 -36.77
CA CYS A 525 44.40 8.77 -36.97
C CYS A 525 43.62 9.21 -38.25
N ASP A 526 42.38 9.65 -37.98
CA ASP A 526 41.77 10.94 -38.40
C ASP A 526 41.29 11.23 -39.83
N SER A 527 40.43 12.27 -39.87
CA SER A 527 39.89 13.02 -41.03
C SER A 527 38.75 12.38 -41.85
N ALA A 528 37.92 13.24 -42.46
CA ALA A 528 36.66 12.85 -43.08
C ALA A 528 36.50 13.42 -44.51
N VAL A 529 36.32 12.52 -45.48
CA VAL A 529 35.83 12.73 -46.84
C VAL A 529 35.08 11.44 -47.22
N GLY A 530 33.90 11.40 -47.85
CA GLY A 530 33.13 12.46 -48.52
C GLY A 530 32.93 12.07 -49.98
N LEU A 531 31.81 11.41 -50.33
CA LEU A 531 31.55 11.00 -51.71
C LEU A 531 30.06 11.09 -52.06
N SER A 532 29.74 12.02 -52.95
CA SER A 532 28.41 12.25 -53.51
C SER A 532 28.15 11.39 -54.76
N LEU A 533 26.89 11.02 -55.00
CA LEU A 533 26.44 10.62 -56.33
C LEU A 533 25.13 11.35 -56.66
N GLN A 534 25.10 11.98 -57.83
CA GLN A 534 24.07 12.92 -58.27
C GLN A 534 23.70 12.61 -59.72
N LEU A 535 22.39 12.52 -60.02
CA LEU A 535 21.87 12.47 -61.39
C LEU A 535 20.64 13.37 -61.53
N ASN A 536 20.62 14.13 -62.63
CA ASN A 536 19.54 15.03 -63.04
C ASN A 536 18.53 14.26 -63.93
N GLY A 537 17.29 14.70 -64.19
CA GLY A 537 16.56 15.88 -63.70
C GLY A 537 15.63 16.49 -64.78
N SER A 538 14.38 16.82 -64.42
CA SER A 538 13.42 17.72 -65.12
C SER A 538 12.19 17.90 -64.20
N ILE A 539 11.71 19.08 -63.71
CA ILE A 539 11.46 20.43 -64.28
C ILE A 539 10.13 20.46 -65.04
N ILE A 540 9.10 21.28 -64.74
CA ILE A 540 8.71 22.20 -63.62
C ILE A 540 7.22 22.63 -63.87
N PRO A 541 6.41 23.26 -62.96
CA PRO A 541 6.62 23.73 -61.57
C PRO A 541 6.08 22.70 -60.54
N SER A 542 5.20 22.88 -59.54
CA SER A 542 4.41 23.98 -58.90
C SER A 542 3.86 23.44 -57.54
N GLU A 543 3.70 24.15 -56.41
CA GLU A 543 4.01 25.53 -55.96
C GLU A 543 4.68 25.51 -54.55
N ARG A 544 4.92 26.67 -53.91
CA ARG A 544 5.69 26.86 -52.65
C ARG A 544 5.40 28.24 -52.00
N PRO A 545 5.86 28.55 -50.77
CA PRO A 545 6.53 27.75 -49.72
C PRO A 545 5.64 27.74 -48.42
N ASN A 546 6.03 27.81 -47.13
CA ASN A 546 7.35 27.96 -46.47
C ASN A 546 7.48 27.32 -45.06
N HIS A 547 8.75 27.19 -44.67
CA HIS A 547 9.42 26.54 -43.55
C HIS A 547 9.23 27.05 -42.10
N MET A 548 9.46 26.11 -41.17
CA MET A 548 10.30 26.26 -39.97
C MET A 548 11.71 25.69 -40.27
N MET A 549 12.83 25.99 -39.60
CA MET A 549 13.17 26.81 -38.40
C MET A 549 14.70 27.01 -38.35
N LEU A 550 15.25 28.02 -37.64
CA LEU A 550 16.37 27.89 -36.67
C LEU A 550 16.76 29.22 -35.96
N GLU A 551 17.57 29.10 -34.90
CA GLU A 551 18.09 30.17 -34.02
C GLU A 551 19.57 30.52 -34.32
N VAL A 552 20.05 31.70 -33.86
CA VAL A 552 21.47 31.95 -33.47
C VAL A 552 21.53 32.98 -32.33
N TRP A 553 22.40 32.75 -31.33
CA TRP A 553 22.79 33.71 -30.28
C TRP A 553 24.22 34.25 -30.54
N ASN A 554 24.52 35.50 -30.18
CA ASN A 554 25.87 36.07 -30.36
C ASN A 554 26.33 36.89 -29.13
N PRO A 555 27.39 36.44 -28.40
CA PRO A 555 27.88 37.10 -27.20
C PRO A 555 29.14 37.96 -27.43
N LEU A 556 28.97 39.25 -27.73
CA LEU A 556 30.05 40.25 -27.60
C LEU A 556 29.47 41.55 -27.01
N GLY A 557 30.10 42.08 -25.95
CA GLY A 557 29.62 43.28 -25.27
C GLY A 557 30.48 44.51 -25.54
N ASN A 558 29.83 45.67 -25.73
CA ASN A 558 30.33 46.99 -25.33
C ASN A 558 29.23 48.08 -25.46
N ASN A 559 29.12 48.91 -24.42
CA ASN A 559 28.62 50.31 -24.36
C ASN A 559 27.36 50.79 -25.12
N GLN A 560 26.34 51.20 -24.32
CA GLN A 560 25.57 52.47 -24.38
C GLN A 560 24.62 52.80 -25.57
N GLY A 561 23.40 53.29 -25.24
CA GLY A 561 22.42 53.93 -26.17
C GLY A 561 21.22 53.01 -26.49
N ASP A 562 19.92 53.30 -26.23
CA ASP A 562 19.13 54.54 -25.99
C ASP A 562 19.08 55.53 -27.18
N HIS A 563 17.94 56.12 -27.62
CA HIS A 563 16.54 56.21 -27.10
C HIS A 563 15.48 56.13 -28.25
N TRP A 564 14.32 55.45 -28.14
CA TRP A 564 12.93 55.87 -27.75
C TRP A 564 12.11 56.64 -28.85
N PHE A 565 10.77 56.81 -28.88
CA PHE A 565 9.73 57.46 -28.01
C PHE A 565 8.34 56.74 -28.17
N GLN A 566 7.35 56.68 -27.24
CA GLN A 566 6.61 57.62 -26.33
C GLN A 566 5.45 58.44 -26.97
N PHE A 567 4.25 58.65 -26.38
CA PHE A 567 3.64 57.97 -25.19
C PHE A 567 2.06 57.89 -25.11
N PRO A 568 1.24 58.92 -24.74
CA PRO A 568 0.17 58.67 -23.73
C PRO A 568 -1.23 59.32 -23.87
N LEU A 569 -2.16 58.95 -22.96
CA LEU A 569 -3.06 59.89 -22.23
C LEU A 569 -3.46 59.31 -20.85
N CYS A 570 -3.89 60.16 -19.89
CA CYS A 570 -4.02 59.80 -18.45
C CYS A 570 -4.97 60.77 -17.67
N CYS A 571 -5.08 60.54 -16.34
CA CYS A 571 -5.67 61.40 -15.27
C CYS A 571 -7.21 61.43 -15.08
N SER A 572 -7.78 61.77 -13.90
CA SER A 572 -7.44 61.48 -12.47
C SER A 572 -8.53 61.97 -11.49
N CYS A 573 -8.62 61.35 -10.30
CA CYS A 573 -9.16 61.80 -8.99
C CYS A 573 -10.21 62.94 -8.85
N MET A 574 -11.32 62.71 -8.11
CA MET A 574 -11.69 63.54 -6.93
C MET A 574 -12.89 63.07 -6.08
N ARG A 575 -12.80 63.39 -4.77
CA ARG A 575 -13.84 63.70 -3.75
C ARG A 575 -14.84 62.64 -3.22
N MET A 576 -15.09 62.80 -1.91
CA MET A 576 -16.33 62.44 -1.21
C MET A 576 -17.36 63.56 -1.42
N GLU A 577 -18.64 63.22 -1.55
CA GLU A 577 -19.72 63.98 -0.91
C GLU A 577 -20.99 63.12 -0.85
N SER A 578 -21.85 63.40 0.13
CA SER A 578 -23.18 62.82 0.23
C SER A 578 -24.19 63.73 -0.47
N ASP A 579 -25.14 63.16 -1.21
CA ASP A 579 -26.53 63.41 -0.82
C ASP A 579 -27.50 62.32 -1.29
N SER A 580 -28.66 62.31 -0.65
CA SER A 580 -29.82 61.50 -0.97
C SER A 580 -30.55 61.99 -2.21
N HIS A 581 -31.11 61.07 -3.01
CA HIS A 581 -32.42 61.28 -3.64
C HIS A 581 -33.15 59.94 -3.82
N ASN A 582 -34.49 60.00 -3.84
CA ASN A 582 -35.35 58.89 -3.44
C ASN A 582 -36.36 58.54 -4.54
N THR A 583 -36.14 57.41 -5.22
CA THR A 583 -37.09 56.86 -6.21
C THR A 583 -37.43 55.41 -5.85
N LYS A 584 -38.55 55.24 -5.16
CA LYS A 584 -39.14 53.93 -4.90
C LYS A 584 -39.44 53.19 -6.21
N ILE A 585 -38.83 52.03 -6.39
CA ILE A 585 -39.34 50.98 -7.28
C ILE A 585 -39.80 49.81 -6.40
N SER A 586 -40.83 49.11 -6.86
CA SER A 586 -41.67 48.16 -6.11
C SER A 586 -40.94 47.19 -5.17
N SER A 587 -41.45 47.07 -3.95
CA SER A 587 -41.10 46.00 -3.00
C SER A 587 -41.59 44.63 -3.50
N SER A 588 -40.74 43.90 -4.22
CA SER A 588 -40.85 42.46 -4.37
C SER A 588 -39.97 41.78 -3.32
N ASN A 589 -40.57 41.20 -2.29
CA ASN A 589 -39.85 40.45 -1.26
C ASN A 589 -39.22 39.19 -1.86
N LEU A 590 -37.93 39.26 -2.19
CA LEU A 590 -37.07 38.08 -2.30
C LEU A 590 -36.46 37.83 -0.93
N ASP A 591 -37.17 37.10 -0.08
CA ASP A 591 -36.58 36.56 1.14
C ASP A 591 -35.48 35.57 0.77
N HIS A 592 -34.23 36.02 0.87
CA HIS A 592 -33.04 35.23 0.53
C HIS A 592 -32.78 34.17 1.62
N HIS A 593 -33.59 33.10 1.58
CA HIS A 593 -33.41 31.88 2.36
C HIS A 593 -32.02 31.29 2.09
N ASN A 594 -31.28 31.03 3.18
CA ASN A 594 -30.06 30.24 3.09
C ASN A 594 -30.42 28.79 2.79
N HIS A 595 -29.61 28.13 1.96
CA HIS A 595 -29.65 26.68 1.77
C HIS A 595 -28.27 26.10 2.12
N VAL A 596 -28.22 25.27 3.15
CA VAL A 596 -27.01 24.57 3.59
C VAL A 596 -27.12 23.09 3.25
N ILE A 597 -26.06 22.54 2.69
CA ILE A 597 -25.91 21.10 2.45
C ILE A 597 -25.07 20.49 3.57
N LEU A 598 -25.45 19.32 4.05
CA LEU A 598 -24.72 18.55 5.05
C LEU A 598 -24.40 17.16 4.49
N PHE A 599 -23.13 16.75 4.52
CA PHE A 599 -22.72 15.40 4.15
C PHE A 599 -21.82 14.79 5.25
N PRO A 600 -22.42 14.11 6.24
CA PRO A 600 -21.67 13.36 7.25
C PRO A 600 -21.00 12.12 6.67
N PHE A 601 -19.84 11.75 7.23
CA PHE A 601 -19.26 10.43 7.02
C PHE A 601 -20.00 9.35 7.84
N MET A 602 -20.00 8.10 7.36
CA MET A 602 -20.74 6.96 7.91
C MET A 602 -20.10 6.39 9.19
N SER A 603 -20.05 7.23 10.22
CA SER A 603 -19.77 6.94 11.63
C SER A 603 -20.75 7.74 12.47
N LYS A 604 -21.32 7.16 13.54
CA LYS A 604 -22.18 7.93 14.46
C LYS A 604 -21.44 9.09 15.15
N GLY A 605 -20.11 9.00 15.32
CA GLY A 605 -19.28 10.09 15.82
C GLY A 605 -19.22 11.31 14.88
N HIS A 606 -19.45 11.10 13.59
CA HIS A 606 -19.41 12.14 12.56
C HIS A 606 -20.84 12.59 12.17
N THR A 607 -21.77 11.64 12.06
CA THR A 607 -23.18 11.89 11.76
C THR A 607 -23.88 12.70 12.84
N ILE A 608 -23.85 12.28 14.12
CA ILE A 608 -24.68 12.88 15.18
C ILE A 608 -24.49 14.40 15.33
N PRO A 609 -23.26 14.96 15.37
CA PRO A 609 -23.05 16.40 15.43
C PRO A 609 -23.62 17.15 14.22
N LEU A 610 -23.49 16.59 13.01
CA LEU A 610 -24.04 17.21 11.81
C LEU A 610 -25.58 17.14 11.75
N LEU A 611 -26.21 16.13 12.37
CA LEU A 611 -27.66 16.12 12.55
C LEU A 611 -28.13 17.12 13.63
N HIS A 612 -27.37 17.32 14.71
CA HIS A 612 -27.64 18.43 15.62
C HIS A 612 -27.46 19.79 14.91
N LEU A 613 -26.41 19.96 14.08
CA LEU A 613 -26.23 21.16 13.24
C LEU A 613 -27.41 21.39 12.30
N ALA A 614 -27.96 20.33 11.69
CA ALA A 614 -29.20 20.40 10.90
C ALA A 614 -30.35 21.00 11.73
N ARG A 615 -30.54 20.55 12.98
CA ARG A 615 -31.53 21.14 13.90
C ARG A 615 -31.25 22.61 14.20
N VAL A 616 -30.00 23.04 14.41
CA VAL A 616 -29.67 24.47 14.63
C VAL A 616 -30.07 25.31 13.42
N LEU A 617 -29.73 24.85 12.21
CA LEU A 617 -29.99 25.54 10.95
C LEU A 617 -31.50 25.65 10.66
N LEU A 618 -32.23 24.54 10.79
CA LEU A 618 -33.69 24.50 10.66
C LEU A 618 -34.38 25.44 11.67
N ASN A 619 -33.90 25.47 12.92
CA ASN A 619 -34.39 26.38 13.96
C ASN A 619 -34.08 27.87 13.69
N ARG A 620 -33.23 28.19 12.70
CA ARG A 620 -33.00 29.55 12.18
C ARG A 620 -33.62 29.75 10.77
N HIS A 621 -34.57 28.91 10.38
CA HIS A 621 -35.26 28.96 9.07
C HIS A 621 -34.33 28.85 7.85
N VAL A 622 -33.19 28.16 8.02
CA VAL A 622 -32.28 27.77 6.93
C VAL A 622 -32.80 26.48 6.30
N THR A 623 -32.87 26.43 4.97
CA THR A 623 -33.17 25.20 4.23
C THR A 623 -31.99 24.25 4.37
N VAL A 624 -32.25 22.97 4.67
CA VAL A 624 -31.20 21.95 4.85
C VAL A 624 -31.42 20.77 3.91
N THR A 625 -30.38 20.40 3.16
CA THR A 625 -30.30 19.09 2.48
C THR A 625 -29.22 18.24 3.14
N ILE A 626 -29.51 16.98 3.41
CA ILE A 626 -28.58 16.01 3.99
C ILE A 626 -28.33 14.90 2.97
N PHE A 627 -27.07 14.74 2.55
CA PHE A 627 -26.66 13.58 1.76
C PHE A 627 -26.30 12.42 2.66
N THR A 628 -26.71 11.21 2.27
CA THR A 628 -26.48 10.00 3.06
C THR A 628 -26.49 8.75 2.19
N THR A 629 -26.28 7.59 2.80
CA THR A 629 -26.27 6.26 2.16
C THR A 629 -27.51 5.44 2.58
N PRO A 630 -27.93 4.42 1.81
CA PRO A 630 -29.12 3.62 2.13
C PRO A 630 -29.16 3.03 3.55
N ALA A 631 -28.04 2.52 4.07
CA ALA A 631 -27.98 2.00 5.44
C ALA A 631 -28.10 3.10 6.51
N ASN A 632 -27.60 4.31 6.23
CA ASN A 632 -27.68 5.46 7.14
C ASN A 632 -29.05 6.14 7.14
N ARG A 633 -29.82 6.05 6.04
CA ARG A 633 -31.12 6.70 5.87
C ARG A 633 -32.06 6.51 7.05
N SER A 634 -32.21 5.28 7.53
CA SER A 634 -33.10 4.93 8.63
C SER A 634 -32.70 5.62 9.94
N PHE A 635 -31.40 5.69 10.23
CA PHE A 635 -30.87 6.39 11.42
C PHE A 635 -31.12 7.90 11.35
N ILE A 636 -30.75 8.54 10.23
CA ILE A 636 -30.94 9.99 10.05
C ILE A 636 -32.43 10.38 10.13
N THR A 637 -33.31 9.58 9.51
CA THR A 637 -34.76 9.83 9.52
C THR A 637 -35.36 9.73 10.93
N LYS A 638 -34.91 8.75 11.72
CA LYS A 638 -35.33 8.59 13.14
C LYS A 638 -34.75 9.67 14.05
N PHE A 639 -33.58 10.23 13.71
CA PHE A 639 -32.96 11.30 14.47
C PHE A 639 -33.57 12.67 14.16
N LEU A 640 -34.11 12.89 12.95
CA LEU A 640 -34.73 14.14 12.51
C LEU A 640 -36.25 14.03 12.23
N PRO A 641 -37.06 13.47 13.16
CA PRO A 641 -38.49 13.28 12.95
C PRO A 641 -39.22 14.62 12.78
N ALA A 642 -40.20 14.65 11.89
CA ALA A 642 -41.04 15.82 11.58
C ALA A 642 -40.27 17.12 11.20
N THR A 643 -39.00 17.01 10.76
CA THR A 643 -38.24 18.14 10.23
C THR A 643 -38.50 18.38 8.75
N SER A 644 -38.20 19.59 8.26
CA SER A 644 -38.25 19.96 6.84
C SER A 644 -36.92 19.75 6.09
N ALA A 645 -35.97 19.00 6.65
CA ALA A 645 -34.72 18.68 5.96
C ALA A 645 -34.97 17.68 4.82
N ALA A 646 -34.50 18.02 3.62
CA ALA A 646 -34.45 17.07 2.51
C ALA A 646 -33.34 16.04 2.78
N ILE A 647 -33.65 14.75 2.80
CA ILE A 647 -32.67 13.67 2.97
C ILE A 647 -32.55 12.93 1.64
N VAL A 648 -31.36 12.99 1.03
CA VAL A 648 -31.07 12.44 -0.30
C VAL A 648 -30.08 11.28 -0.17
N GLU A 649 -30.46 10.14 -0.73
CA GLU A 649 -29.65 8.92 -0.69
C GLU A 649 -28.79 8.82 -1.95
N LEU A 650 -27.48 8.64 -1.74
CA LEU A 650 -26.49 8.40 -2.77
C LEU A 650 -26.11 6.90 -2.77
N PRO A 651 -25.97 6.25 -3.93
CA PRO A 651 -25.51 4.86 -4.01
C PRO A 651 -24.16 4.68 -3.32
N PHE A 652 -24.05 3.73 -2.39
CA PHE A 652 -22.77 3.41 -1.77
C PHE A 652 -21.92 2.49 -2.67
N PRO A 653 -20.58 2.66 -2.75
CA PRO A 653 -19.74 1.85 -3.62
C PRO A 653 -19.68 0.39 -3.16
N LYS A 654 -19.99 -0.54 -4.07
CA LYS A 654 -19.91 -1.98 -3.81
C LYS A 654 -18.49 -2.51 -4.08
N ASN A 655 -18.12 -3.62 -3.44
CA ASN A 655 -16.83 -4.29 -3.61
C ASN A 655 -15.60 -3.39 -3.31
N ILE A 656 -15.67 -2.59 -2.23
CA ILE A 656 -14.52 -1.81 -1.76
C ILE A 656 -13.44 -2.79 -1.20
N PRO A 657 -12.15 -2.67 -1.59
CA PRO A 657 -11.15 -3.70 -1.24
C PRO A 657 -10.91 -3.81 0.27
N GLY A 658 -11.09 -5.02 0.82
CA GLY A 658 -10.95 -5.29 2.26
C GLY A 658 -12.17 -4.91 3.11
N VAL A 659 -13.23 -4.33 2.53
CA VAL A 659 -14.49 -4.02 3.22
C VAL A 659 -15.54 -5.08 2.84
N PRO A 660 -16.28 -5.69 3.80
CA PRO A 660 -17.33 -6.64 3.49
C PRO A 660 -18.47 -6.01 2.69
N ASN A 661 -19.04 -6.76 1.74
CA ASN A 661 -20.13 -6.26 0.91
C ASN A 661 -21.38 -5.92 1.74
N GLY A 662 -21.97 -4.74 1.48
CA GLY A 662 -23.10 -4.20 2.24
C GLY A 662 -22.71 -3.37 3.48
N VAL A 663 -21.44 -3.35 3.87
CA VAL A 663 -20.98 -2.54 5.01
C VAL A 663 -20.70 -1.11 4.57
N GLU A 664 -21.69 -0.24 4.78
CA GLU A 664 -21.58 1.20 4.56
C GLU A 664 -21.07 1.94 5.82
N ASN A 665 -21.34 1.39 7.01
CA ASN A 665 -20.96 2.01 8.29
C ASN A 665 -19.67 1.45 8.85
N THR A 666 -18.83 2.35 9.39
CA THR A 666 -17.64 1.96 10.17
C THR A 666 -17.97 1.31 11.52
N GLU A 667 -19.22 1.35 12.00
CA GLU A 667 -19.65 0.55 13.17
C GLU A 667 -20.06 -0.89 12.80
N ASP A 668 -20.30 -1.19 11.52
CA ASP A 668 -20.72 -2.53 11.04
C ASP A 668 -19.54 -3.40 10.60
N PHE A 669 -18.29 -2.95 10.80
CA PHE A 669 -17.10 -3.79 10.65
C PHE A 669 -17.17 -5.00 11.63
N PRO A 670 -16.83 -6.23 11.17
CA PRO A 670 -16.71 -7.41 12.04
C PRO A 670 -15.60 -7.24 13.10
N THR A 671 -14.46 -6.68 12.69
CA THR A 671 -13.35 -6.28 13.55
C THR A 671 -12.91 -4.89 13.12
N MET A 672 -12.71 -3.96 14.07
CA MET A 672 -12.19 -2.63 13.73
C MET A 672 -10.72 -2.75 13.29
N SER A 673 -10.42 -2.28 12.08
CA SER A 673 -9.06 -2.25 11.53
C SER A 673 -8.85 -0.95 10.76
N MET A 674 -7.70 -0.31 10.98
CA MET A 674 -7.39 0.95 10.31
C MET A 674 -7.22 0.79 8.79
N SER A 675 -6.73 -0.35 8.30
CA SER A 675 -6.66 -0.60 6.85
C SER A 675 -8.06 -0.72 6.22
N MET A 676 -9.02 -1.36 6.91
CA MET A 676 -10.42 -1.40 6.48
C MET A 676 -11.06 0.00 6.50
N PHE A 677 -10.76 0.79 7.54
CA PHE A 677 -11.19 2.19 7.63
C PHE A 677 -10.66 3.03 6.46
N TYR A 678 -9.34 3.01 6.20
CA TYR A 678 -8.76 3.76 5.09
C TYR A 678 -9.27 3.26 3.73
N SER A 679 -9.48 1.95 3.54
CA SER A 679 -10.13 1.40 2.34
C SER A 679 -11.56 1.91 2.15
N LEU A 680 -12.39 1.91 3.20
CA LEU A 680 -13.76 2.44 3.13
C LEU A 680 -13.74 3.93 2.75
N VAL A 681 -12.91 4.70 3.44
CA VAL A 681 -12.72 6.15 3.26
C VAL A 681 -12.25 6.47 1.83
N LEU A 682 -11.21 5.80 1.32
CA LEU A 682 -10.74 5.89 -0.07
C LEU A 682 -11.76 5.34 -1.08
N GLY A 683 -12.62 4.40 -0.68
CA GLY A 683 -13.75 3.92 -1.48
C GLY A 683 -14.81 4.99 -1.73
N THR A 684 -15.06 5.89 -0.77
CA THR A 684 -16.14 6.90 -0.85
C THR A 684 -16.01 7.83 -2.07
N GLN A 685 -14.81 8.09 -2.58
CA GLN A 685 -14.59 8.96 -3.75
C GLN A 685 -15.35 8.50 -5.01
N ASN A 686 -15.73 7.21 -5.08
CA ASN A 686 -16.55 6.66 -6.16
C ASN A 686 -18.02 7.13 -6.13
N MET A 687 -18.50 7.71 -5.02
CA MET A 687 -19.83 8.33 -4.92
C MET A 687 -19.93 9.68 -5.64
N LYS A 688 -18.79 10.29 -6.03
CA LYS A 688 -18.75 11.63 -6.62
C LYS A 688 -19.67 11.82 -7.85
N PRO A 689 -19.76 10.90 -8.83
CA PRO A 689 -20.63 11.09 -9.99
C PRO A 689 -22.13 11.16 -9.64
N ASP A 690 -22.53 10.53 -8.53
CA ASP A 690 -23.91 10.58 -8.04
C ASP A 690 -24.14 11.79 -7.14
N LEU A 691 -23.15 12.22 -6.33
CA LEU A 691 -23.21 13.50 -5.63
C LEU A 691 -23.32 14.67 -6.62
N ASP A 692 -22.44 14.73 -7.62
CA ASP A 692 -22.42 15.81 -8.63
C ASP A 692 -23.80 15.91 -9.31
N ARG A 693 -24.37 14.78 -9.75
CA ARG A 693 -25.71 14.74 -10.35
C ARG A 693 -26.80 15.15 -9.37
N ALA A 694 -26.71 14.76 -8.10
CA ALA A 694 -27.72 15.11 -7.10
C ALA A 694 -27.65 16.59 -6.69
N LEU A 695 -26.45 17.19 -6.67
CA LEU A 695 -26.24 18.63 -6.50
C LEU A 695 -26.78 19.43 -7.70
N GLU A 696 -26.53 18.97 -8.93
CA GLU A 696 -27.05 19.59 -10.17
C GLU A 696 -28.60 19.58 -10.24
N ASN A 697 -29.28 18.73 -9.48
CA ASN A 697 -30.74 18.70 -9.37
C ASN A 697 -31.31 19.61 -8.26
N ILE A 698 -30.47 20.31 -7.48
CA ILE A 698 -30.94 21.24 -6.45
C ILE A 698 -31.38 22.56 -7.10
N GLN A 699 -32.67 22.87 -7.01
CA GLN A 699 -33.27 24.06 -7.63
C GLN A 699 -33.04 25.37 -6.85
N THR A 700 -32.62 25.29 -5.57
CA THR A 700 -32.42 26.42 -4.67
C THR A 700 -30.93 26.80 -4.55
N PRO A 701 -30.55 28.08 -4.64
CA PRO A 701 -29.14 28.50 -4.54
C PRO A 701 -28.46 28.07 -3.24
N VAL A 702 -27.46 27.20 -3.35
CA VAL A 702 -26.69 26.67 -2.22
C VAL A 702 -25.78 27.75 -1.65
N SER A 703 -25.93 28.05 -0.36
CA SER A 703 -25.13 29.06 0.35
C SER A 703 -23.77 28.51 0.77
N PHE A 704 -23.72 27.25 1.22
CA PHE A 704 -22.51 26.45 1.43
C PHE A 704 -22.84 24.98 1.65
N MET A 705 -21.83 24.12 1.55
CA MET A 705 -21.89 22.74 2.02
C MET A 705 -20.94 22.54 3.20
N VAL A 706 -21.42 21.88 4.25
CA VAL A 706 -20.57 21.26 5.27
C VAL A 706 -20.42 19.78 4.93
N SER A 707 -19.21 19.33 4.69
CA SER A 707 -18.94 17.90 4.51
C SER A 707 -17.80 17.45 5.41
N ASP A 708 -17.83 16.17 5.76
CA ASP A 708 -16.79 15.57 6.58
C ASP A 708 -15.41 15.64 5.91
N GLY A 709 -14.35 15.80 6.71
CA GLY A 709 -12.97 15.77 6.24
C GLY A 709 -12.58 14.43 5.61
N PHE A 710 -13.25 13.33 5.98
CA PHE A 710 -13.08 12.02 5.35
C PHE A 710 -13.71 11.94 3.95
N LEU A 711 -14.43 12.98 3.50
CA LEU A 711 -15.04 13.11 2.18
C LEU A 711 -14.39 14.26 1.38
N TRP A 712 -13.05 14.37 1.40
CA TRP A 712 -12.27 15.45 0.74
C TRP A 712 -12.69 15.77 -0.70
N TRP A 713 -13.06 14.73 -1.46
CA TRP A 713 -13.44 14.79 -2.88
C TRP A 713 -14.70 15.63 -3.13
N THR A 714 -15.50 15.88 -2.09
CA THR A 714 -16.65 16.79 -2.13
C THR A 714 -16.25 18.25 -2.33
N LEU A 715 -14.99 18.64 -2.10
CA LEU A 715 -14.49 19.98 -2.43
C LEU A 715 -14.57 20.26 -3.94
N ASP A 716 -14.21 19.30 -4.78
CA ASP A 716 -14.30 19.45 -6.24
C ASP A 716 -15.77 19.62 -6.67
N SER A 717 -16.67 18.81 -6.11
CA SER A 717 -18.12 18.91 -6.36
C SER A 717 -18.72 20.27 -5.98
N ALA A 718 -18.29 20.86 -4.87
CA ALA A 718 -18.72 22.20 -4.45
C ALA A 718 -18.10 23.31 -5.34
N SER A 719 -16.81 23.19 -5.64
CA SER A 719 -16.06 24.16 -6.45
C SER A 719 -16.57 24.22 -7.89
N LYS A 720 -16.91 23.07 -8.47
CA LYS A 720 -17.56 22.93 -9.79
C LYS A 720 -18.88 23.70 -9.91
N LEU A 721 -19.59 23.87 -8.79
CA LEU A 721 -20.90 24.52 -8.71
C LEU A 721 -20.87 25.89 -8.00
N GLY A 722 -19.66 26.45 -7.79
CA GLY A 722 -19.48 27.84 -7.37
C GLY A 722 -19.79 28.16 -5.89
N PHE A 723 -20.14 27.18 -5.05
CA PHE A 723 -20.44 27.41 -3.63
C PHE A 723 -19.33 26.92 -2.69
N PRO A 724 -19.09 27.60 -1.55
CA PRO A 724 -18.00 27.23 -0.63
C PRO A 724 -18.28 25.93 0.13
N ARG A 725 -17.23 25.14 0.34
CA ARG A 725 -17.21 24.01 1.29
C ARG A 725 -16.64 24.45 2.64
N LEU A 726 -17.28 24.03 3.72
CA LEU A 726 -16.68 23.96 5.05
C LEU A 726 -16.44 22.49 5.45
N VAL A 727 -15.37 22.27 6.20
CA VAL A 727 -14.97 20.93 6.67
C VAL A 727 -15.53 20.68 8.06
N PHE A 728 -16.03 19.48 8.32
CA PHE A 728 -16.28 18.99 9.68
C PHE A 728 -15.31 17.84 10.01
N TYR A 729 -14.83 17.79 11.25
CA TYR A 729 -14.15 16.63 11.82
C TYR A 729 -14.75 16.35 13.21
N GLY A 730 -14.86 15.07 13.58
CA GLY A 730 -15.38 14.63 14.88
C GLY A 730 -14.46 14.86 16.08
N MET A 731 -13.61 15.89 16.09
CA MET A 731 -12.56 16.13 17.09
C MET A 731 -12.47 17.58 17.60
N SER A 732 -11.64 17.80 18.62
CA SER A 732 -11.37 19.09 19.29
C SER A 732 -10.47 20.04 18.48
N HIS A 733 -10.51 21.36 18.76
CA HIS A 733 -9.47 22.28 18.28
C HIS A 733 -8.11 21.91 18.87
N TYR A 734 -8.09 21.51 20.14
CA TYR A 734 -6.91 21.04 20.85
C TYR A 734 -6.17 19.95 20.06
N ALA A 735 -6.88 18.87 19.67
CA ALA A 735 -6.27 17.80 18.88
C ALA A 735 -5.75 18.29 17.53
N MET A 736 -6.55 19.07 16.79
CA MET A 736 -6.14 19.62 15.48
C MET A 736 -4.91 20.53 15.58
N ALA A 737 -4.86 21.44 16.55
CA ALA A 737 -3.76 22.37 16.75
C ALA A 737 -2.47 21.65 17.21
N VAL A 738 -2.60 20.68 18.12
CA VAL A 738 -1.50 19.84 18.60
C VAL A 738 -0.90 19.02 17.45
N TYR A 739 -1.72 18.30 16.69
CA TYR A 739 -1.25 17.54 15.52
C TYR A 739 -0.62 18.46 14.45
N HIS A 740 -1.23 19.61 14.16
CA HIS A 740 -0.67 20.57 13.20
C HIS A 740 0.74 21.06 13.61
N SER A 741 0.94 21.42 14.88
CA SER A 741 2.25 21.86 15.37
C SER A 741 3.29 20.73 15.29
N LEU A 742 2.91 19.49 15.64
CA LEU A 742 3.79 18.33 15.54
C LEU A 742 4.23 18.04 14.10
N PHE A 743 3.28 17.96 13.16
CA PHE A 743 3.58 17.58 11.77
C PHE A 743 4.40 18.62 11.00
N ASN A 744 4.31 19.90 11.38
CA ASN A 744 5.11 20.98 10.78
C ASN A 744 6.43 21.28 11.53
N SER A 745 6.61 20.75 12.74
CA SER A 745 7.88 20.82 13.47
C SER A 745 8.94 19.90 12.84
N LYS A 746 10.21 20.07 13.22
CA LYS A 746 11.24 19.06 12.92
C LYS A 746 10.85 17.77 13.65
N LYS A 747 10.59 16.69 12.89
CA LYS A 747 10.18 15.39 13.45
C LYS A 747 11.09 15.00 14.64
N PRO A 748 10.51 14.59 15.78
CA PRO A 748 11.28 14.16 16.94
C PRO A 748 12.16 12.96 16.60
N LYS A 749 13.25 12.78 17.35
CA LYS A 749 14.17 11.66 17.10
C LYS A 749 13.50 10.36 17.53
N GLN A 750 13.66 9.29 16.76
CA GLN A 750 13.07 7.97 17.07
C GLN A 750 13.48 7.41 18.47
N THR A 751 14.55 7.96 19.06
CA THR A 751 15.08 7.65 20.39
C THR A 751 14.39 8.36 21.56
N GLU A 752 13.54 9.37 21.29
CA GLU A 752 12.89 10.19 22.32
C GLU A 752 11.57 9.53 22.76
N THR A 753 11.40 9.27 24.06
CA THR A 753 10.21 8.60 24.63
C THR A 753 9.02 9.55 24.76
N GLU A 754 9.29 10.82 25.07
CA GLU A 754 8.35 11.95 25.07
C GLU A 754 8.81 13.00 24.06
N THR A 755 7.86 13.66 23.39
CA THR A 755 8.07 14.82 22.52
C THR A 755 7.33 16.03 23.07
N VAL A 756 7.96 17.20 23.01
CA VAL A 756 7.34 18.50 23.35
C VAL A 756 6.70 19.09 22.09
N VAL A 757 5.45 19.53 22.19
CA VAL A 757 4.75 20.19 21.06
C VAL A 757 5.32 21.60 20.86
N SER A 758 5.80 21.91 19.65
CA SER A 758 6.65 23.10 19.43
C SER A 758 5.96 24.44 19.66
N ASP A 759 4.68 24.59 19.28
CA ASP A 759 3.90 25.81 19.57
C ASP A 759 3.28 25.83 20.98
N PHE A 760 3.27 24.68 21.67
CA PHE A 760 2.60 24.50 22.96
C PHE A 760 3.51 23.78 23.98
N PRO A 761 4.61 24.39 24.45
CA PRO A 761 5.73 23.65 25.07
C PRO A 761 5.45 23.00 26.43
N TRP A 762 4.28 23.24 27.04
CA TRP A 762 3.82 22.49 28.21
C TRP A 762 3.19 21.14 27.84
N ILE A 763 2.68 21.00 26.61
CA ILE A 763 2.10 19.77 26.10
C ILE A 763 3.24 18.81 25.72
N LYS A 764 3.30 17.70 26.44
CA LYS A 764 4.17 16.56 26.17
C LYS A 764 3.35 15.35 25.75
N LEU A 765 3.79 14.65 24.72
CA LEU A 765 3.15 13.43 24.24
C LEU A 765 4.17 12.29 24.19
N THR A 766 3.75 11.09 24.58
CA THR A 766 4.57 9.90 24.31
C THR A 766 4.58 9.58 22.80
N ARG A 767 5.58 8.82 22.33
CA ARG A 767 5.61 8.34 20.94
C ARG A 767 4.31 7.65 20.51
N SER A 768 3.67 6.90 21.41
CA SER A 768 2.40 6.23 21.17
C SER A 768 1.19 7.18 21.07
N GLU A 769 1.21 8.34 21.74
CA GLU A 769 0.08 9.29 21.71
C GLU A 769 0.04 10.13 20.42
N TYR A 770 1.18 10.44 19.81
CA TYR A 770 1.23 11.16 18.53
C TYR A 770 1.40 10.27 17.29
N ASP A 771 1.95 9.06 17.43
CA ASP A 771 2.06 8.07 16.35
C ASP A 771 1.62 6.66 16.84
N PRO A 772 0.30 6.39 16.90
CA PRO A 772 -0.22 5.06 17.19
C PRO A 772 0.19 4.01 16.14
N SER A 773 0.42 4.43 14.89
CA SER A 773 0.76 3.52 13.78
C SER A 773 2.11 2.83 13.98
N ALA A 774 3.03 3.48 14.70
CA ALA A 774 4.35 2.93 15.03
C ALA A 774 4.32 1.69 15.94
N GLN A 775 3.16 1.31 16.52
CA GLN A 775 3.05 0.11 17.36
C GLN A 775 2.52 -1.13 16.62
N ASN A 776 1.76 -0.97 15.54
CA ASN A 776 1.01 -2.07 14.92
C ASN A 776 1.63 -2.65 13.63
N GLY A 777 2.63 -1.97 13.03
CA GLY A 777 3.26 -2.42 11.78
C GLY A 777 2.34 -2.37 10.54
N GLU A 778 1.31 -1.53 10.58
CA GLU A 778 0.27 -1.43 9.55
C GLU A 778 0.74 -0.74 8.25
N ASP A 779 -0.02 -0.94 7.16
CA ASP A 779 0.24 -0.35 5.85
C ASP A 779 0.07 1.19 5.87
N GLN A 780 1.20 1.88 6.06
CA GLN A 780 1.28 3.34 6.07
C GLN A 780 0.92 3.99 4.71
N SER A 781 0.81 3.24 3.61
CA SER A 781 0.54 3.82 2.28
C SER A 781 -0.90 4.34 2.17
N LEU A 782 -1.89 3.57 2.62
CA LEU A 782 -3.30 3.99 2.63
C LEU A 782 -3.53 5.15 3.59
N ALA A 783 -2.90 5.10 4.78
CA ALA A 783 -2.93 6.18 5.75
C ALA A 783 -2.37 7.49 5.17
N HIS A 784 -1.21 7.42 4.50
CA HIS A 784 -0.58 8.58 3.85
C HIS A 784 -1.41 9.10 2.67
N GLU A 785 -2.00 8.23 1.84
CA GLU A 785 -2.84 8.68 0.72
C GLU A 785 -4.07 9.44 1.23
N PHE A 786 -4.76 8.89 2.24
CA PHE A 786 -5.89 9.54 2.89
C PHE A 786 -5.48 10.89 3.52
N MET A 787 -4.46 10.89 4.40
CA MET A 787 -4.05 12.11 5.12
C MET A 787 -3.59 13.22 4.16
N SER A 788 -2.89 12.88 3.07
CA SER A 788 -2.49 13.86 2.05
C SER A 788 -3.71 14.51 1.38
N LYS A 789 -4.68 13.70 0.92
CA LYS A 789 -5.90 14.16 0.24
C LYS A 789 -6.81 14.98 1.17
N ALA A 790 -6.97 14.53 2.41
CA ALA A 790 -7.78 15.20 3.41
C ALA A 790 -7.18 16.55 3.85
N THR A 791 -5.85 16.63 4.01
CA THR A 791 -5.14 17.88 4.33
C THR A 791 -5.25 18.88 3.18
N GLU A 792 -4.97 18.46 1.94
CA GLU A 792 -5.05 19.30 0.74
C GLU A 792 -6.45 19.91 0.56
N ALA A 793 -7.51 19.09 0.64
CA ALA A 793 -8.87 19.59 0.53
C ALA A 793 -9.36 20.36 1.77
N THR A 794 -8.69 20.23 2.92
CA THR A 794 -8.98 21.06 4.09
C THR A 794 -8.38 22.45 3.92
N ASN A 795 -7.11 22.54 3.53
CA ASN A 795 -6.41 23.79 3.26
C ASN A 795 -7.10 24.63 2.17
N ASN A 796 -7.69 23.97 1.17
CA ASN A 796 -8.43 24.60 0.07
C ASN A 796 -9.94 24.82 0.35
N SER A 797 -10.43 24.60 1.58
CA SER A 797 -11.83 24.87 1.96
C SER A 797 -12.02 26.28 2.55
N PHE A 798 -13.26 26.78 2.56
CA PHE A 798 -13.59 28.12 3.07
C PHE A 798 -13.39 28.26 4.59
N GLY A 799 -13.55 27.16 5.32
CA GLY A 799 -13.37 27.11 6.76
C GLY A 799 -13.62 25.72 7.35
N MET A 800 -13.48 25.63 8.67
CA MET A 800 -13.71 24.41 9.44
C MET A 800 -14.77 24.65 10.50
N ILE A 801 -15.72 23.73 10.66
CA ILE A 801 -16.73 23.75 11.71
C ILE A 801 -16.34 22.73 12.79
N TYR A 802 -16.35 23.18 14.04
CA TYR A 802 -16.07 22.34 15.20
C TYR A 802 -17.30 22.22 16.11
N ASN A 803 -17.55 21.01 16.63
CA ASN A 803 -18.50 20.79 17.72
C ASN A 803 -17.86 21.23 19.05
N SER A 804 -17.57 22.51 19.18
CA SER A 804 -16.91 23.14 20.34
C SER A 804 -17.28 24.62 20.42
N PHE A 805 -17.03 25.27 21.56
CA PHE A 805 -17.34 26.69 21.81
C PHE A 805 -16.06 27.46 22.19
N TYR A 806 -16.01 28.77 21.89
CA TYR A 806 -14.79 29.57 22.02
C TYR A 806 -14.22 29.56 23.44
N GLU A 807 -15.08 29.62 24.46
CA GLU A 807 -14.69 29.68 25.88
C GLU A 807 -14.06 28.37 26.39
N LEU A 808 -14.20 27.25 25.67
CA LEU A 808 -13.56 25.97 25.99
C LEU A 808 -12.14 25.86 25.46
N GLU A 809 -11.88 26.41 24.27
CA GLU A 809 -10.64 26.22 23.50
C GLU A 809 -10.04 27.52 22.93
N PRO A 810 -10.05 28.67 23.66
CA PRO A 810 -9.80 29.97 23.05
C PRO A 810 -8.39 30.07 22.45
N MET A 811 -7.38 29.61 23.20
CA MET A 811 -5.98 29.59 22.75
C MET A 811 -5.76 28.78 21.47
N PHE A 812 -6.43 27.62 21.34
CA PHE A 812 -6.27 26.73 20.19
C PHE A 812 -7.06 27.22 18.98
N THR A 813 -8.22 27.83 19.21
CA THR A 813 -9.02 28.53 18.19
C THR A 813 -8.27 29.74 17.63
N ASP A 814 -7.67 30.56 18.51
CA ASP A 814 -6.90 31.75 18.14
C ASP A 814 -5.59 31.37 17.44
N TYR A 815 -4.85 30.37 17.94
CA TYR A 815 -3.69 29.80 17.24
C TYR A 815 -4.04 29.40 15.80
N TRP A 816 -5.12 28.64 15.62
CA TRP A 816 -5.53 28.14 14.31
C TRP A 816 -5.89 29.29 13.35
N ASN A 817 -6.68 30.26 13.84
CA ASN A 817 -7.13 31.40 13.04
C ASN A 817 -6.01 32.42 12.72
N GLN A 818 -4.95 32.49 13.53
CA GLN A 818 -3.85 33.44 13.33
C GLN A 818 -2.66 32.85 12.54
N LYS A 819 -2.35 31.55 12.72
CA LYS A 819 -1.14 30.92 12.15
C LYS A 819 -1.40 29.87 11.06
N VAL A 820 -2.60 29.30 10.98
CA VAL A 820 -2.84 28.05 10.23
C VAL A 820 -3.83 28.25 9.08
N GLY A 821 -5.11 28.46 9.39
CA GLY A 821 -6.18 28.50 8.41
C GLY A 821 -6.57 27.12 7.82
N PRO A 822 -7.67 27.03 7.04
CA PRO A 822 -8.65 28.08 6.82
C PRO A 822 -9.44 28.38 8.11
N LYS A 823 -10.26 29.44 8.10
CA LYS A 823 -10.89 29.97 9.32
C LYS A 823 -11.72 28.90 10.04
N SER A 824 -11.50 28.76 11.34
CA SER A 824 -12.30 27.94 12.23
C SER A 824 -13.56 28.67 12.72
N TRP A 825 -14.64 27.90 12.87
CA TRP A 825 -15.96 28.29 13.31
C TRP A 825 -16.43 27.33 14.44
N PRO A 826 -16.17 27.65 15.73
CA PRO A 826 -16.77 26.94 16.86
C PRO A 826 -18.30 27.16 16.88
N LEU A 827 -19.08 26.08 16.68
CA LEU A 827 -20.55 26.14 16.63
C LEU A 827 -21.24 25.30 17.74
N GLY A 828 -20.46 24.69 18.64
CA GLY A 828 -20.97 23.75 19.64
C GLY A 828 -21.34 24.37 21.01
N PRO A 829 -21.69 23.54 22.01
CA PRO A 829 -21.98 22.11 21.88
C PRO A 829 -23.30 21.90 21.13
N LEU A 830 -23.23 21.23 19.97
CA LEU A 830 -24.37 21.13 19.07
C LEU A 830 -25.55 20.35 19.71
N CYS A 831 -25.23 19.41 20.61
CA CYS A 831 -26.19 18.60 21.36
C CYS A 831 -27.07 19.40 22.36
N LEU A 832 -26.74 20.65 22.68
CA LEU A 832 -27.59 21.53 23.50
C LEU A 832 -28.73 22.21 22.71
N HIS A 833 -28.66 22.23 21.38
CA HIS A 833 -29.71 22.87 20.56
C HIS A 833 -30.99 22.00 20.39
N ASP A 834 -31.02 20.79 20.96
CA ASP A 834 -32.10 19.81 20.75
C ASP A 834 -33.35 20.01 21.63
N MET A 835 -33.31 20.97 22.57
CA MET A 835 -34.23 21.05 23.72
C MET A 835 -35.68 21.50 23.44
N LYS A 836 -36.25 21.22 22.25
CA LYS A 836 -37.63 21.62 21.90
C LYS A 836 -38.49 20.57 21.18
N ILE A 837 -37.95 19.43 20.76
CA ILE A 837 -38.74 18.38 20.09
C ILE A 837 -38.69 17.10 20.92
N GLU A 838 -39.83 16.80 21.56
CA GLU A 838 -40.19 15.51 22.17
C GLU A 838 -39.39 15.02 23.39
N SER A 839 -39.48 15.78 24.49
CA SER A 839 -39.49 15.24 25.86
C SER A 839 -40.78 14.42 26.17
N ARG A 840 -41.29 13.67 25.19
CA ARG A 840 -42.58 12.97 25.24
C ARG A 840 -42.42 11.50 25.63
N GLY A 841 -42.22 11.25 26.91
CA GLY A 841 -42.54 9.96 27.54
C GLY A 841 -41.60 8.79 27.26
N LEU A 842 -40.40 9.02 26.71
CA LEU A 842 -39.34 8.01 26.73
C LEU A 842 -38.81 7.85 28.16
N VAL A 843 -39.18 6.76 28.83
CA VAL A 843 -38.62 6.38 30.13
C VAL A 843 -37.15 5.99 29.91
N VAL A 844 -36.22 6.81 30.41
CA VAL A 844 -34.77 6.70 30.11
C VAL A 844 -34.25 5.30 30.42
N HIS A 845 -34.48 4.84 31.66
CA HIS A 845 -34.53 3.43 32.04
C HIS A 845 -35.10 3.34 33.47
N PRO A 846 -36.13 2.52 33.80
CA PRO A 846 -36.78 2.55 35.12
C PRO A 846 -35.83 2.36 36.31
N TRP A 847 -34.81 1.51 36.14
CA TRP A 847 -33.75 1.29 37.14
C TRP A 847 -33.01 2.57 37.56
N LEU A 848 -32.89 3.57 36.68
CA LEU A 848 -32.23 4.85 37.00
C LEU A 848 -33.10 5.73 37.92
N ASP A 849 -34.43 5.68 37.76
CA ASP A 849 -35.39 6.42 38.58
C ASP A 849 -35.42 5.95 40.04
N GLU A 850 -35.13 4.67 40.27
CA GLU A 850 -35.00 4.03 41.58
C GLU A 850 -33.77 4.49 42.38
N LYS A 851 -32.77 5.12 41.75
CA LYS A 851 -31.50 5.46 42.42
C LYS A 851 -31.49 6.89 42.94
N GLU A 852 -30.78 7.08 44.05
CA GLU A 852 -30.56 8.39 44.65
C GLU A 852 -29.89 9.36 43.66
N SER A 853 -30.16 10.65 43.82
CA SER A 853 -29.57 11.69 42.96
C SER A 853 -28.05 11.69 43.06
N SER A 854 -27.37 11.82 41.92
CA SER A 854 -25.90 11.83 41.82
C SER A 854 -25.21 10.66 42.56
N SER A 855 -25.68 9.43 42.31
CA SER A 855 -25.13 8.18 42.88
C SER A 855 -24.60 7.17 41.84
N VAL A 856 -24.95 7.30 40.57
CA VAL A 856 -24.68 6.33 39.49
C VAL A 856 -23.53 6.76 38.60
N LEU A 857 -22.60 5.84 38.31
CA LEU A 857 -21.62 5.96 37.23
C LEU A 857 -22.24 5.46 35.92
N TYR A 858 -22.31 6.31 34.89
CA TYR A 858 -22.62 5.85 33.54
C TYR A 858 -21.34 5.30 32.89
N VAL A 859 -21.42 4.16 32.19
CA VAL A 859 -20.26 3.51 31.54
C VAL A 859 -20.60 3.20 30.08
N ALA A 860 -19.89 3.81 29.12
CA ALA A 860 -20.08 3.55 27.69
C ALA A 860 -18.87 3.94 26.82
N PHE A 861 -18.47 3.03 25.93
CA PHE A 861 -17.28 3.18 25.07
C PHE A 861 -17.63 3.47 23.59
N GLY A 862 -18.84 3.95 23.32
CA GLY A 862 -19.35 4.23 21.96
C GLY A 862 -19.95 3.00 21.26
N SER A 863 -20.24 3.10 19.96
CA SER A 863 -20.70 1.95 19.15
C SER A 863 -19.61 1.33 18.26
N GLN A 864 -18.42 1.92 18.24
CA GLN A 864 -17.31 1.51 17.36
C GLN A 864 -16.15 0.83 18.08
N ALA A 865 -15.98 1.09 19.39
CA ALA A 865 -14.93 0.47 20.17
C ALA A 865 -15.31 -0.97 20.54
N THR A 866 -14.48 -1.92 20.14
CA THR A 866 -14.57 -3.31 20.59
C THR A 866 -13.71 -3.47 21.85
N VAL A 867 -14.33 -3.69 23.00
CA VAL A 867 -13.63 -4.01 24.25
C VAL A 867 -13.26 -5.50 24.22
N SER A 868 -12.01 -5.87 24.50
CA SER A 868 -11.61 -7.28 24.50
C SER A 868 -12.23 -8.05 25.68
N SER A 869 -12.43 -9.36 25.52
CA SER A 869 -13.06 -10.21 26.55
C SER A 869 -12.28 -10.27 27.87
N GLU A 870 -10.96 -10.06 27.86
CA GLU A 870 -10.19 -9.84 29.09
C GLU A 870 -10.55 -8.48 29.71
N GLN A 871 -10.52 -7.41 28.92
CA GLN A 871 -10.79 -6.06 29.42
C GLN A 871 -12.24 -5.89 29.91
N VAL A 872 -13.22 -6.59 29.32
CA VAL A 872 -14.61 -6.68 29.82
C VAL A 872 -14.63 -7.33 31.22
N ARG A 873 -13.87 -8.41 31.45
CA ARG A 873 -13.80 -9.07 32.77
C ARG A 873 -13.12 -8.18 33.82
N GLU A 874 -12.05 -7.49 33.44
CA GLU A 874 -11.34 -6.54 34.32
C GLU A 874 -12.21 -5.32 34.67
N ILE A 875 -12.95 -4.76 33.71
CA ILE A 875 -13.91 -3.66 33.97
C ILE A 875 -15.07 -4.16 34.85
N ALA A 876 -15.64 -5.34 34.54
CA ALA A 876 -16.70 -5.93 35.36
C ALA A 876 -16.23 -6.13 36.81
N LYS A 877 -15.05 -6.72 37.01
CA LYS A 877 -14.45 -6.93 38.34
C LYS A 877 -14.12 -5.61 39.05
N GLY A 878 -13.62 -4.61 38.32
CA GLY A 878 -13.34 -3.28 38.86
C GLY A 878 -14.60 -2.55 39.31
N LEU A 879 -15.67 -2.62 38.52
CA LEU A 879 -17.01 -2.12 38.90
C LEU A 879 -17.61 -2.94 40.05
N GLU A 880 -17.35 -4.25 40.12
CA GLU A 880 -17.73 -5.08 41.26
C GLU A 880 -17.03 -4.59 42.54
N ASP A 881 -15.72 -4.50 42.57
CA ASP A 881 -14.95 -4.08 43.76
C ASP A 881 -15.03 -2.57 44.05
N SER A 882 -15.59 -1.79 43.13
CA SER A 882 -15.84 -0.36 43.33
C SER A 882 -16.94 -0.10 44.37
N ASN A 883 -17.88 -1.03 44.53
CA ASN A 883 -19.14 -0.89 45.28
C ASN A 883 -20.10 0.26 44.87
N VAL A 884 -19.74 1.11 43.90
CA VAL A 884 -20.64 2.19 43.44
C VAL A 884 -21.86 1.64 42.68
N ASN A 885 -22.89 2.47 42.51
CA ASN A 885 -23.96 2.19 41.54
C ASN A 885 -23.45 2.47 40.11
N PHE A 886 -23.78 1.63 39.13
CA PHE A 886 -23.38 1.84 37.74
C PHE A 886 -24.42 1.38 36.71
N PHE A 887 -24.47 2.10 35.59
CA PHE A 887 -25.28 1.79 34.42
C PHE A 887 -24.34 1.60 33.24
N TRP A 888 -24.13 0.34 32.81
CA TRP A 888 -23.16 0.00 31.77
C TRP A 888 -23.85 -0.34 30.47
N VAL A 889 -23.49 0.35 29.39
CA VAL A 889 -23.89 0.03 28.02
C VAL A 889 -22.77 -0.73 27.35
N LEU A 890 -23.05 -1.97 26.91
CA LEU A 890 -22.07 -2.84 26.28
C LEU A 890 -22.71 -3.59 25.12
N ARG A 891 -22.29 -3.26 23.89
CA ARG A 891 -22.87 -3.71 22.62
C ARG A 891 -21.89 -4.63 21.90
N LYS A 892 -22.40 -5.50 21.01
CA LYS A 892 -21.62 -6.55 20.30
C LYS A 892 -20.86 -7.46 21.28
N LEU A 893 -21.60 -8.33 21.95
CA LEU A 893 -21.05 -9.31 22.91
C LEU A 893 -21.01 -10.70 22.30
N GLU A 894 -19.89 -11.39 22.48
CA GLU A 894 -19.77 -12.81 22.12
C GLU A 894 -20.63 -13.70 23.04
N PRO A 895 -21.00 -14.94 22.63
CA PRO A 895 -21.83 -15.83 23.43
C PRO A 895 -21.27 -16.14 24.82
N GLU A 896 -19.95 -16.29 24.95
CA GLU A 896 -19.28 -16.55 26.23
C GLU A 896 -19.30 -15.32 27.16
N GLU A 897 -19.22 -14.12 26.59
CA GLU A 897 -19.24 -12.87 27.35
C GLU A 897 -20.64 -12.59 27.90
N ASN A 898 -21.69 -12.82 27.11
CA ASN A 898 -23.07 -12.76 27.57
C ASN A 898 -23.31 -13.67 28.79
N LYS A 899 -22.84 -14.92 28.73
CA LYS A 899 -22.96 -15.88 29.83
C LYS A 899 -22.21 -15.42 31.10
N PHE A 900 -20.99 -14.89 30.95
CA PHE A 900 -20.25 -14.30 32.07
C PHE A 900 -20.98 -13.08 32.66
N LEU A 901 -21.55 -12.23 31.80
CA LEU A 901 -22.26 -11.02 32.22
C LEU A 901 -23.57 -11.37 32.96
N GLU A 902 -24.30 -12.41 32.57
CA GLU A 902 -25.45 -12.90 33.35
C GLU A 902 -25.07 -13.32 34.78
N GLU A 903 -23.90 -13.94 34.97
CA GLU A 903 -23.39 -14.33 36.29
C GLU A 903 -22.91 -13.12 37.10
N PHE A 904 -22.35 -12.10 36.45
CA PHE A 904 -21.99 -10.81 37.03
C PHE A 904 -23.22 -10.01 37.46
N GLU A 905 -24.22 -9.87 36.59
CA GLU A 905 -25.49 -9.18 36.87
C GLU A 905 -26.20 -9.77 38.09
N LYS A 906 -26.17 -11.10 38.28
CA LYS A 906 -26.71 -11.77 39.49
C LYS A 906 -26.00 -11.33 40.78
N ARG A 907 -24.70 -10.99 40.74
CA ARG A 907 -23.92 -10.48 41.88
C ARG A 907 -24.12 -8.98 42.12
N VAL A 908 -24.27 -8.19 41.06
CA VAL A 908 -24.38 -6.71 41.17
C VAL A 908 -25.82 -6.18 41.18
N LYS A 909 -26.84 -7.01 40.95
CA LYS A 909 -28.28 -6.68 40.70
C LYS A 909 -28.89 -5.46 41.42
N ASN A 910 -28.50 -5.16 42.66
CA ASN A 910 -29.05 -4.03 43.43
C ASN A 910 -28.45 -2.67 42.99
N ARG A 911 -27.20 -2.68 42.47
CA ARG A 911 -26.33 -1.53 42.20
C ARG A 911 -25.77 -1.44 40.77
N GLY A 912 -25.79 -2.54 40.01
CA GLY A 912 -25.34 -2.56 38.61
C GLY A 912 -26.39 -3.10 37.64
N ILE A 913 -26.36 -2.63 36.40
CA ILE A 913 -27.13 -3.17 35.26
C ILE A 913 -26.28 -3.11 33.98
N VAL A 914 -26.39 -4.11 33.09
CA VAL A 914 -25.69 -4.16 31.79
C VAL A 914 -26.70 -4.13 30.64
N VAL A 915 -26.88 -2.96 30.03
CA VAL A 915 -27.78 -2.75 28.89
C VAL A 915 -27.05 -3.07 27.58
N ARG A 916 -27.62 -4.02 26.84
CA ARG A 916 -27.03 -4.58 25.61
C ARG A 916 -27.49 -3.86 24.33
N ASP A 917 -28.54 -3.06 24.43
CA ASP A 917 -29.20 -2.36 23.33
C ASP A 917 -28.66 -0.95 23.03
N TRP A 918 -29.28 -0.27 22.07
CA TRP A 918 -29.09 1.17 21.87
C TRP A 918 -29.83 1.97 22.96
N VAL A 919 -29.19 3.04 23.43
CA VAL A 919 -29.76 4.01 24.38
C VAL A 919 -29.45 5.43 23.94
N ASN A 920 -30.31 6.38 24.33
CA ASN A 920 -30.01 7.80 24.16
C ASN A 920 -29.05 8.25 25.28
N GLN A 921 -27.76 8.36 24.92
CA GLN A 921 -26.69 8.73 25.86
C GLN A 921 -26.94 10.09 26.54
N MET A 922 -27.47 11.07 25.81
CA MET A 922 -27.73 12.40 26.37
C MET A 922 -28.80 12.37 27.48
N GLU A 923 -29.84 11.54 27.33
CA GLU A 923 -30.89 11.43 28.34
C GLU A 923 -30.42 10.67 29.59
N ILE A 924 -29.47 9.74 29.45
CA ILE A 924 -28.82 9.10 30.61
C ILE A 924 -27.90 10.10 31.31
N LEU A 925 -27.06 10.85 30.57
CA LEU A 925 -26.16 11.86 31.14
C LEU A 925 -26.94 12.99 31.85
N LYS A 926 -28.12 13.38 31.35
CA LYS A 926 -29.02 14.34 32.03
C LYS A 926 -29.81 13.74 33.20
N HIS A 927 -29.79 12.42 33.41
CA HIS A 927 -30.64 11.82 34.43
C HIS A 927 -30.13 12.13 35.85
N LYS A 928 -31.02 12.63 36.71
CA LYS A 928 -30.77 13.10 38.10
C LYS A 928 -29.87 12.19 38.95
N SER A 929 -29.88 10.86 38.71
CA SER A 929 -29.11 9.89 39.48
C SER A 929 -27.66 9.70 39.00
N VAL A 930 -27.28 10.17 37.81
CA VAL A 930 -25.90 10.06 37.30
C VAL A 930 -24.98 11.09 37.96
N LYS A 931 -23.72 10.71 38.21
CA LYS A 931 -22.69 11.48 38.94
C LYS A 931 -21.38 11.68 38.18
N GLY A 932 -21.16 10.87 37.15
CA GLY A 932 -19.95 10.88 36.32
C GLY A 932 -20.05 9.83 35.20
N PHE A 933 -19.14 9.93 34.22
CA PHE A 933 -19.16 9.13 33.00
C PHE A 933 -17.80 8.44 32.78
N PHE A 934 -17.77 7.11 32.86
CA PHE A 934 -16.66 6.29 32.40
C PHE A 934 -16.76 6.13 30.87
N SER A 935 -15.85 6.80 30.15
CA SER A 935 -15.97 7.07 28.72
C SER A 935 -14.67 6.81 27.96
N HIS A 936 -14.81 6.51 26.68
CA HIS A 936 -13.72 6.37 25.72
C HIS A 936 -13.12 7.72 25.25
N CYS A 937 -13.62 8.87 25.74
CA CYS A 937 -13.15 10.21 25.36
C CYS A 937 -13.20 10.54 23.85
N GLY A 938 -14.06 9.89 23.07
CA GLY A 938 -14.45 10.41 21.75
C GLY A 938 -15.14 11.76 21.90
N TRP A 939 -14.82 12.74 21.04
CA TRP A 939 -15.10 14.15 21.33
C TRP A 939 -16.55 14.47 21.66
N ASN A 940 -17.53 13.87 20.96
CA ASN A 940 -18.95 14.08 21.28
C ASN A 940 -19.31 13.61 22.69
N SER A 941 -18.75 12.50 23.17
CA SER A 941 -18.98 12.03 24.54
C SER A 941 -18.35 12.97 25.58
N VAL A 942 -17.26 13.66 25.24
CA VAL A 942 -16.71 14.76 26.07
C VAL A 942 -17.68 15.94 26.08
N MET A 943 -18.13 16.40 24.91
CA MET A 943 -19.06 17.54 24.78
C MET A 943 -20.42 17.28 25.42
N GLU A 944 -20.96 16.05 25.35
CA GLU A 944 -22.20 15.64 26.01
C GLU A 944 -22.03 15.60 27.54
N SER A 945 -20.95 15.03 28.05
CA SER A 945 -20.66 14.99 29.50
C SER A 945 -20.48 16.39 30.09
N LEU A 946 -19.71 17.23 29.40
CA LEU A 946 -19.48 18.63 29.76
C LEU A 946 -20.80 19.42 29.72
N SER A 947 -21.63 19.22 28.69
CA SER A 947 -22.96 19.83 28.60
C SER A 947 -23.92 19.36 29.69
N ALA A 948 -23.70 18.18 30.27
CA ALA A 948 -24.50 17.61 31.36
C ALA A 948 -23.95 17.91 32.76
N GLY A 949 -22.82 18.64 32.90
CA GLY A 949 -22.19 18.89 34.20
C GLY A 949 -21.56 17.64 34.84
N LEU A 950 -21.16 16.64 34.04
CA LEU A 950 -20.65 15.36 34.52
C LEU A 950 -19.15 15.20 34.26
N PRO A 951 -18.33 14.89 35.29
CA PRO A 951 -16.90 14.65 35.14
C PRO A 951 -16.64 13.27 34.51
N ILE A 952 -15.51 13.14 33.84
CA ILE A 952 -15.20 11.97 33.01
C ILE A 952 -14.13 11.11 33.68
N LEU A 953 -14.30 9.79 33.69
CA LEU A 953 -13.18 8.85 33.77
C LEU A 953 -12.84 8.38 32.35
N GLY A 954 -11.65 8.70 31.87
CA GLY A 954 -11.21 8.40 30.51
C GLY A 954 -10.53 7.05 30.39
N PHE A 955 -11.01 6.22 29.46
CA PHE A 955 -10.34 5.04 28.94
C PHE A 955 -10.27 5.14 27.41
N PRO A 956 -9.37 5.98 26.85
CA PRO A 956 -9.24 6.15 25.41
C PRO A 956 -8.72 4.87 24.74
N MET A 957 -9.31 4.49 23.60
CA MET A 957 -9.10 3.18 22.96
C MET A 957 -8.60 3.22 21.50
N MET A 958 -8.84 4.31 20.77
CA MET A 958 -8.46 4.46 19.37
C MET A 958 -8.45 5.93 18.90
N ALA A 959 -7.90 6.20 17.71
CA ALA A 959 -7.90 7.52 17.09
C ALA A 959 -7.34 8.64 18.01
N GLU A 960 -7.90 9.86 17.95
CA GLU A 960 -7.45 11.01 18.74
C GLU A 960 -7.95 11.01 20.19
N GLN A 961 -8.63 9.95 20.63
CA GLN A 961 -9.21 9.83 21.98
C GLN A 961 -8.17 10.01 23.09
N HIS A 962 -6.92 9.59 22.87
CA HIS A 962 -5.82 9.77 23.83
C HIS A 962 -5.49 11.27 24.02
N ILE A 963 -5.57 12.06 22.94
CA ILE A 963 -5.35 13.51 22.94
C ILE A 963 -6.55 14.24 23.57
N ASN A 964 -7.80 13.84 23.25
CA ASN A 964 -9.00 14.35 23.92
C ASN A 964 -8.97 14.04 25.44
N ALA A 965 -8.57 12.82 25.84
CA ALA A 965 -8.42 12.45 27.24
C ALA A 965 -7.34 13.27 27.93
N LYS A 966 -6.24 13.59 27.23
CA LYS A 966 -5.20 14.49 27.74
C LYS A 966 -5.74 15.89 28.02
N MET A 967 -6.51 16.48 27.08
CA MET A 967 -7.19 17.76 27.28
C MET A 967 -8.09 17.73 28.52
N VAL A 968 -8.95 16.72 28.64
CA VAL A 968 -9.90 16.52 29.74
C VAL A 968 -9.23 16.46 31.12
N VAL A 969 -8.07 15.80 31.21
CA VAL A 969 -7.34 15.59 32.48
C VAL A 969 -6.38 16.74 32.80
N GLU A 970 -5.60 17.22 31.83
CA GLU A 970 -4.44 18.10 32.07
C GLU A 970 -4.78 19.58 31.84
N GLU A 971 -5.46 19.92 30.75
CA GLU A 971 -5.76 21.31 30.39
C GLU A 971 -7.04 21.80 31.11
N ILE A 972 -8.19 21.19 30.80
CA ILE A 972 -9.48 21.61 31.36
C ILE A 972 -9.79 20.95 32.71
N LYS A 973 -9.11 19.86 33.10
CA LYS A 973 -9.14 19.25 34.44
C LYS A 973 -10.55 18.90 34.96
N ILE A 974 -11.38 18.33 34.08
CA ILE A 974 -12.75 17.85 34.41
C ILE A 974 -12.85 16.32 34.50
N GLY A 975 -11.71 15.62 34.49
CA GLY A 975 -11.71 14.15 34.52
C GLY A 975 -10.39 13.52 34.93
N LEU A 976 -10.48 12.21 35.17
CA LEU A 976 -9.38 11.28 35.44
C LEU A 976 -9.12 10.40 34.20
N ARG A 977 -8.02 9.64 34.17
CA ARG A 977 -7.74 8.64 33.13
C ARG A 977 -7.19 7.37 33.77
N VAL A 978 -7.79 6.22 33.47
CA VAL A 978 -7.23 4.92 33.88
C VAL A 978 -5.93 4.63 33.14
N LYS A 979 -5.05 3.81 33.73
CA LYS A 979 -3.78 3.41 33.14
C LYS A 979 -3.68 1.89 33.04
N SER A 980 -3.10 1.44 31.94
CA SER A 980 -2.71 0.05 31.71
C SER A 980 -1.58 -0.38 32.65
N TYR A 981 -1.47 -1.68 32.95
CA TYR A 981 -0.46 -2.19 33.89
C TYR A 981 0.99 -2.05 33.38
N ASP A 982 1.17 -2.00 32.07
CA ASP A 982 2.45 -1.90 31.35
C ASP A 982 2.75 -0.46 30.86
N GLY A 983 1.78 0.46 30.96
CA GLY A 983 1.85 1.81 30.43
C GLY A 983 1.67 1.92 28.91
N SER A 984 1.35 0.85 28.19
CA SER A 984 1.05 0.91 26.74
C SER A 984 -0.39 1.40 26.50
N LEU A 985 -0.64 2.09 25.38
CA LEU A 985 -1.96 2.71 25.15
C LEU A 985 -3.09 1.70 24.95
N ASN A 986 -2.77 0.52 24.41
CA ASN A 986 -3.71 -0.56 24.14
C ASN A 986 -3.59 -1.69 25.19
N GLY A 987 -2.80 -1.49 26.24
CA GLY A 987 -2.56 -2.47 27.30
C GLY A 987 -3.75 -2.61 28.24
N ILE A 988 -3.87 -3.78 28.88
CA ILE A 988 -4.99 -4.07 29.79
C ILE A 988 -4.94 -3.16 31.02
N VAL A 989 -6.06 -2.50 31.30
CA VAL A 989 -6.32 -1.81 32.57
C VAL A 989 -6.86 -2.84 33.55
N LYS A 990 -6.12 -3.10 34.62
CA LYS A 990 -6.48 -4.10 35.64
C LYS A 990 -7.54 -3.59 36.61
N SER A 991 -8.36 -4.51 37.12
CA SER A 991 -9.56 -4.26 37.91
C SER A 991 -9.34 -3.39 39.14
N GLU A 992 -8.15 -3.45 39.74
CA GLU A 992 -7.72 -2.66 40.89
C GLU A 992 -7.62 -1.17 40.53
N GLU A 993 -7.07 -0.83 39.36
CA GLU A 993 -6.97 0.55 38.88
C GLU A 993 -8.34 1.08 38.45
N VAL A 994 -9.18 0.24 37.82
CA VAL A 994 -10.57 0.58 37.52
C VAL A 994 -11.33 0.91 38.82
N SER A 995 -11.29 0.01 39.82
CA SER A 995 -11.96 0.20 41.12
C SER A 995 -11.47 1.46 41.84
N LYS A 996 -10.16 1.69 41.87
CA LYS A 996 -9.51 2.87 42.46
C LYS A 996 -9.94 4.17 41.78
N MET A 997 -9.87 4.24 40.45
CA MET A 997 -10.24 5.45 39.69
C MET A 997 -11.74 5.72 39.71
N VAL A 998 -12.58 4.68 39.72
CA VAL A 998 -14.04 4.82 39.89
C VAL A 998 -14.37 5.41 41.26
N LYS A 999 -13.74 4.94 42.35
CA LYS A 999 -13.91 5.52 43.69
C LYS A 999 -13.44 6.97 43.75
N GLU A 1000 -12.28 7.30 43.19
CA GLU A 1000 -11.78 8.68 43.21
C GLU A 1000 -12.68 9.65 42.40
N LEU A 1001 -13.23 9.22 41.27
CA LEU A 1001 -14.22 10.02 40.53
C LEU A 1001 -15.52 10.20 41.34
N MET A 1002 -16.08 9.09 41.86
CA MET A 1002 -17.44 9.07 42.41
C MET A 1002 -17.50 9.61 43.85
N GLU A 1003 -16.49 9.34 44.67
CA GLU A 1003 -16.51 9.53 46.13
C GLU A 1003 -15.33 10.38 46.62
N GLY A 1004 -14.20 10.34 45.91
CA GLY A 1004 -12.98 11.07 46.27
C GLY A 1004 -13.06 12.59 46.15
N GLU A 1005 -12.13 13.26 46.83
CA GLU A 1005 -12.04 14.73 46.85
C GLU A 1005 -11.56 15.29 45.49
N VAL A 1006 -10.80 14.54 44.69
CA VAL A 1006 -10.40 14.97 43.33
C VAL A 1006 -11.63 14.96 42.41
N GLY A 1007 -12.43 13.89 42.43
CA GLY A 1007 -13.68 13.82 41.66
C GLY A 1007 -14.72 14.86 42.11
N LYS A 1008 -14.69 15.26 43.38
CA LYS A 1008 -15.52 16.33 43.96
C LYS A 1008 -15.10 17.73 43.47
N GLU A 1009 -13.81 17.98 43.29
CA GLU A 1009 -13.34 19.24 42.68
C GLU A 1009 -13.66 19.28 41.18
N MET A 1010 -13.47 18.15 40.47
CA MET A 1010 -13.83 18.01 39.05
C MET A 1010 -15.32 18.28 38.81
N ARG A 1011 -16.21 17.86 39.72
CA ARG A 1011 -17.65 18.20 39.67
C ARG A 1011 -17.92 19.71 39.69
N LYS A 1012 -17.20 20.49 40.49
CA LYS A 1012 -17.34 21.96 40.46
C LYS A 1012 -16.89 22.53 39.12
N LYS A 1013 -15.73 22.09 38.64
CA LYS A 1013 -15.12 22.65 37.43
C LYS A 1013 -15.89 22.31 36.14
N VAL A 1014 -16.48 21.11 36.06
CA VAL A 1014 -17.35 20.78 34.93
C VAL A 1014 -18.67 21.54 34.96
N GLU A 1015 -19.22 21.89 36.13
CA GLU A 1015 -20.39 22.77 36.25
C GLU A 1015 -20.10 24.17 35.72
N GLU A 1016 -18.91 24.74 36.01
CA GLU A 1016 -18.46 26.01 35.42
C GLU A 1016 -18.45 25.96 33.88
N PHE A 1017 -17.87 24.90 33.30
CA PHE A 1017 -17.89 24.69 31.85
C PHE A 1017 -19.28 24.39 31.29
N ALA A 1018 -20.15 23.69 32.02
CA ALA A 1018 -21.55 23.44 31.63
C ALA A 1018 -22.35 24.75 31.54
N VAL A 1019 -22.12 25.68 32.46
CA VAL A 1019 -22.71 27.03 32.43
C VAL A 1019 -22.18 27.85 31.25
N MET A 1020 -20.90 27.74 30.89
CA MET A 1020 -20.35 28.39 29.69
C MET A 1020 -20.93 27.79 28.41
N ALA A 1021 -20.96 26.46 28.31
CA ALA A 1021 -21.55 25.69 27.22
C ALA A 1021 -23.01 26.09 26.93
N HIS A 1022 -23.83 26.18 27.98
CA HIS A 1022 -25.23 26.63 27.85
C HIS A 1022 -25.36 28.10 27.44
N LYS A 1023 -24.42 28.98 27.82
CA LYS A 1023 -24.42 30.39 27.40
C LYS A 1023 -24.00 30.54 25.93
N ALA A 1024 -22.98 29.82 25.49
CA ALA A 1024 -22.45 29.89 24.11
C ALA A 1024 -23.52 29.64 23.04
N VAL A 1025 -24.45 28.72 23.30
CA VAL A 1025 -25.56 28.36 22.38
C VAL A 1025 -26.82 29.22 22.51
N GLN A 1026 -26.92 30.07 23.54
CA GLN A 1026 -28.04 31.01 23.72
C GLN A 1026 -27.90 32.21 22.77
N LYS A 1027 -29.00 32.94 22.55
CA LYS A 1027 -28.99 34.13 21.67
C LYS A 1027 -28.06 35.21 22.23
N GLY A 1028 -27.01 35.55 21.48
CA GLY A 1028 -25.93 36.44 21.93
C GLY A 1028 -24.77 35.74 22.66
N GLY A 1029 -24.71 34.40 22.61
CA GLY A 1029 -23.55 33.61 23.00
C GLY A 1029 -22.56 33.40 21.84
N SER A 1030 -21.32 33.03 22.16
CA SER A 1030 -20.21 32.88 21.21
C SER A 1030 -20.54 32.00 19.99
N SER A 1031 -21.04 30.78 20.22
CA SER A 1031 -21.45 29.86 19.16
C SER A 1031 -22.71 30.34 18.42
N TRP A 1032 -23.62 31.04 19.11
CA TRP A 1032 -24.78 31.64 18.44
C TRP A 1032 -24.36 32.68 17.41
N GLU A 1033 -23.49 33.62 17.80
CA GLU A 1033 -23.01 34.72 16.96
C GLU A 1033 -22.06 34.22 15.88
N THR A 1034 -21.23 33.20 16.17
CA THR A 1034 -20.35 32.57 15.20
C THR A 1034 -21.13 31.95 14.04
N LEU A 1035 -22.33 31.41 14.29
CA LEU A 1035 -23.23 30.94 13.22
C LEU A 1035 -23.84 32.08 12.40
N ASP A 1036 -24.22 33.21 13.02
CA ASP A 1036 -24.73 34.38 12.27
C ASP A 1036 -23.62 35.02 11.43
N LEU A 1037 -22.38 35.05 11.92
CA LEU A 1037 -21.19 35.48 11.17
C LEU A 1037 -20.86 34.53 10.02
N LEU A 1038 -21.00 33.21 10.22
CA LEU A 1038 -20.83 32.23 9.14
C LEU A 1038 -21.87 32.45 8.03
N LEU A 1039 -23.16 32.42 8.39
CA LEU A 1039 -24.30 32.57 7.47
C LEU A 1039 -24.30 33.91 6.70
N SER A 1040 -23.76 34.98 7.30
CA SER A 1040 -23.60 36.28 6.62
C SER A 1040 -22.36 36.35 5.73
N SER A 1041 -21.22 35.76 6.16
CA SER A 1041 -19.98 35.75 5.37
C SER A 1041 -20.10 34.98 4.04
N THR A 1042 -20.90 33.90 4.02
CA THR A 1042 -21.11 33.10 2.79
C THR A 1042 -22.07 33.76 1.81
N LYS A 1043 -23.05 34.55 2.29
CA LYS A 1043 -24.02 35.26 1.41
C LYS A 1043 -23.35 36.22 0.43
N GLN A 1044 -22.30 36.92 0.85
CA GLN A 1044 -21.69 38.00 0.06
C GLN A 1044 -21.03 37.56 -1.27
N ARG A 1045 -20.74 36.26 -1.45
CA ARG A 1045 -20.05 35.75 -2.66
C ARG A 1045 -20.95 35.15 -3.73
N VAL A 1046 -22.21 34.83 -3.42
CA VAL A 1046 -23.17 34.24 -4.38
C VAL A 1046 -23.56 35.23 -5.50
N HIS A 1047 -23.19 36.52 -5.36
CA HIS A 1047 -23.42 37.57 -6.35
C HIS A 1047 -22.16 37.95 -7.16
N HIS A 1048 -21.09 37.14 -7.14
CA HIS A 1048 -19.78 37.43 -7.76
C HIS A 1048 -19.18 36.25 -8.57
N TYR A 1049 -20.00 35.27 -8.92
CA TYR A 1049 -19.68 34.16 -9.84
C TYR A 1049 -20.76 34.04 -10.91
#